data_AF-A0A520FG38-F1
#
_entry.id   AF-A0A520FG38-F1
#
_cell.length_a   1.000
_cell.length_b   1.000
_cell.length_c   1.000
_cell.angle_alpha   90.00
_cell.angle_beta   90.00
_cell.angle_gamma   90.00
#
_symmetry.space_group_name_H-M   'P 1'
#
loop_
_entity.id
_entity.type
_entity.pdbx_description
1 polymer ?
#
loop_
_entity_poly.entity_id
_entity_poly.type
_entity_poly.pdbx_seq_one_letter_code
_entity_poly.pdbx_strand_id
1 'polypeptide(L)'
;MRPQNAPGFEELEISVLRAGDHVWLSAQSRMGSVFAVRRSVPEWKLPNDVTGKTVDAPSDWLTDTVRHARTDAASHAFDVGKVLTDLVFGVPDIVTLLQQSRGIAGTSGTQLLVRVLAAPQEVCAWPWELLLDPQRPDQFLAMARDVHVVRSGRSRTYPIRQTPIEPPLNLLLVMSSPLRVGPEDTEAPFDLYAEKRSLLSELQPLIDRGLLRVVVEDRPSVERLRSRMGMQRRGFHLFHYLGHANPDGLKLERRNGRGMLMPSQEFALLLQQLPDLRLAVFAGCETARAPDGVVDDDPWPGPLSSADICVRDACPMVIGMQAVLPFRTERLLTRFFYQALTAGQPVAEALRLARLAINGDENSGEPLLDWAVPCLFVGGSEPGAIIDPEAKARPEPAPRRIGLRLGIRQGELRFISRLAELREGVDVLSGQTSARLLHVVGMPSTGKTALLDRILEELDPGIALLFISAKRLLAEQDPVRELARLVAELMRDAGARTVREGRFSAGDWWERLLGDLTEVPAAIVIDDGDLLLGDAPGAADLLGALMLLTERRGCARLAVATTGDLAELTRPLRPSEVRTIRLDALSWPEVWQWIRRNLPALTRYPEKDLSRLYTDVRHLELWEQLADLAAQNGTFEPQELPNLVRQLGVGAAKTPEPEPNGSDFFGAETAVPEMAAATAAPAQRALRLAVAGPFTVGRREEIAVAVTQCAIKHGVPGRVVAGETGEGESALAEVLPQELVFADGVPSERDVCRWMDDAAAADADILVFDYGNAVPSDAQNAVIARLVSDGRLVIVSGDHSDEPAYPAWTADAFAVGAIEDDGTLTHETPYYPDVGKPDVYAPRTITDTACEHLVDRPEMEGTMFAALYVAVAAMLVWATDRDLAAQEVRALLVETAAPIPTERGGTAKRLDVEAALNSSRRNVLVGAIGSDALELGQLLAETPLRPELAVPLLDGLVADGTRIRRVVRNGVEQYERADDGAGPRNE
;
A
#
# COMPACT_ATOMS: atom_id res chain seq x y z
N MET A 1 10.04 -36.95 -46.61
CA MET A 1 9.38 -37.41 -45.37
C MET A 1 9.52 -36.28 -44.37
N ARG A 2 8.44 -35.54 -44.09
CA ARG A 2 8.43 -34.59 -42.96
C ARG A 2 8.52 -35.42 -41.67
N PRO A 3 9.28 -35.02 -40.64
CA PRO A 3 9.13 -35.64 -39.34
C PRO A 3 7.66 -35.50 -38.95
N GLN A 4 6.98 -36.64 -38.75
CA GLN A 4 5.66 -36.67 -38.14
C GLN A 4 5.80 -36.07 -36.75
N ASN A 5 4.90 -35.14 -36.42
CA ASN A 5 4.68 -34.63 -35.07
C ASN A 5 4.78 -35.79 -34.07
N ALA A 6 5.69 -35.70 -33.09
CA ALA A 6 5.54 -36.49 -31.88
C ALA A 6 6.29 -35.83 -30.70
N PRO A 7 5.81 -35.98 -29.44
CA PRO A 7 4.56 -36.66 -29.09
C PRO A 7 3.73 -35.93 -28.01
N GLY A 8 2.45 -36.25 -27.94
CA GLY A 8 1.63 -35.97 -26.75
C GLY A 8 2.19 -36.67 -25.51
N PHE A 9 1.52 -36.54 -24.37
CA PHE A 9 1.99 -37.17 -23.15
C PHE A 9 1.62 -38.66 -23.09
N GLU A 10 2.44 -39.47 -22.41
CA GLU A 10 1.94 -40.73 -21.85
C GLU A 10 1.14 -40.42 -20.58
N GLU A 11 -0.03 -41.02 -20.41
CA GLU A 11 -0.94 -40.64 -19.32
C GLU A 11 -1.05 -41.71 -18.24
N LEU A 12 -1.02 -41.26 -16.99
CA LEU A 12 -1.44 -42.01 -15.81
C LEU A 12 -2.48 -41.18 -15.06
N GLU A 13 -3.72 -41.65 -15.03
CA GLU A 13 -4.79 -41.04 -14.25
C GLU A 13 -4.86 -41.67 -12.87
N ILE A 14 -4.97 -40.85 -11.83
CA ILE A 14 -5.13 -41.27 -10.43
C ILE A 14 -6.38 -40.60 -9.91
N SER A 15 -7.37 -41.40 -9.49
CA SER A 15 -8.59 -40.93 -8.85
C SER A 15 -8.54 -41.15 -7.35
N VAL A 16 -8.80 -40.11 -6.57
CA VAL A 16 -8.79 -40.09 -5.10
C VAL A 16 -10.16 -39.61 -4.62
N LEU A 17 -10.92 -40.49 -3.97
CA LEU A 17 -12.27 -40.16 -3.48
C LEU A 17 -12.37 -40.44 -1.97
N ARG A 18 -12.57 -39.41 -1.15
CA ARG A 18 -12.97 -39.62 0.25
C ARG A 18 -14.48 -39.85 0.32
N ALA A 19 -14.87 -40.90 1.03
CA ALA A 19 -16.26 -41.23 1.31
C ALA A 19 -16.36 -41.91 2.69
N GLY A 20 -17.04 -41.25 3.63
CA GLY A 20 -17.04 -41.64 5.05
C GLY A 20 -15.62 -41.58 5.63
N ASP A 21 -15.24 -42.61 6.40
CA ASP A 21 -13.94 -42.69 7.07
C ASP A 21 -12.80 -43.24 6.20
N HIS A 22 -12.97 -43.24 4.87
CA HIS A 22 -12.03 -43.87 3.96
C HIS A 22 -11.75 -43.02 2.73
N VAL A 23 -10.56 -43.24 2.17
CA VAL A 23 -10.15 -42.75 0.86
C VAL A 23 -10.10 -43.93 -0.11
N TRP A 24 -10.72 -43.79 -1.26
CA TRP A 24 -10.77 -44.78 -2.33
C TRP A 24 -9.87 -44.33 -3.48
N LEU A 25 -8.95 -45.20 -3.88
CA LEU A 25 -8.00 -44.95 -4.94
C LEU A 25 -8.29 -45.78 -6.16
N SER A 26 -8.24 -45.15 -7.33
CA SER A 26 -8.18 -45.85 -8.61
C SER A 26 -7.05 -45.27 -9.44
N ALA A 27 -6.45 -46.06 -10.32
CA ALA A 27 -5.44 -45.59 -11.25
C ALA A 27 -5.65 -46.24 -12.62
N GLN A 28 -5.41 -45.50 -13.70
CA GLN A 28 -5.59 -46.00 -15.05
C GLN A 28 -4.50 -45.46 -15.97
N SER A 29 -3.97 -46.34 -16.81
CA SER A 29 -3.14 -45.96 -17.96
C SER A 29 -3.42 -46.91 -19.12
N ARG A 30 -2.76 -46.70 -20.26
CA ARG A 30 -2.85 -47.65 -21.38
C ARG A 30 -2.35 -49.07 -21.06
N MET A 31 -1.60 -49.23 -19.95
CA MET A 31 -1.06 -50.53 -19.52
C MET A 31 -1.99 -51.32 -18.61
N GLY A 32 -3.02 -50.68 -18.04
CA GLY A 32 -3.96 -51.35 -17.16
C GLY A 32 -4.68 -50.38 -16.23
N SER A 33 -5.45 -50.96 -15.30
CA SER A 33 -6.29 -50.22 -14.39
C SER A 33 -6.36 -50.89 -13.02
N VAL A 34 -6.33 -50.07 -11.98
CA VAL A 34 -6.53 -50.44 -10.57
C VAL A 34 -7.79 -49.71 -10.11
N PHE A 35 -8.75 -50.41 -9.50
CA PHE A 35 -10.04 -49.82 -9.13
C PHE A 35 -10.33 -49.93 -7.64
N ALA A 36 -10.80 -48.83 -7.07
CA ALA A 36 -11.43 -48.75 -5.74
C ALA A 36 -10.62 -49.43 -4.62
N VAL A 37 -9.33 -49.13 -4.52
CA VAL A 37 -8.49 -49.57 -3.40
C VAL A 37 -8.79 -48.69 -2.19
N ARG A 38 -9.29 -49.32 -1.12
CA ARG A 38 -9.64 -48.66 0.14
C ARG A 38 -8.38 -48.34 0.96
N ARG A 39 -8.31 -47.11 1.47
CA ARG A 39 -7.28 -46.59 2.37
C ARG A 39 -7.92 -45.85 3.55
N SER A 40 -7.22 -45.78 4.67
CA SER A 40 -7.58 -44.91 5.79
C SER A 40 -7.39 -43.45 5.40
N VAL A 41 -8.18 -42.55 6.01
CA VAL A 41 -7.94 -41.11 5.90
C VAL A 41 -6.57 -40.80 6.53
N PRO A 42 -5.70 -40.02 5.87
CA PRO A 42 -4.40 -39.66 6.42
C PRO A 42 -4.52 -38.83 7.70
N GLU A 43 -3.63 -39.09 8.67
CA GLU A 43 -3.41 -38.22 9.82
C GLU A 43 -2.21 -37.31 9.55
N TRP A 44 -2.40 -36.00 9.72
CA TRP A 44 -1.36 -35.00 9.48
C TRP A 44 -0.67 -34.64 10.78
N LYS A 45 0.67 -34.70 10.80
CA LYS A 45 1.48 -34.22 11.93
C LYS A 45 2.14 -32.90 11.53
N LEU A 46 1.37 -31.82 11.67
CA LEU A 46 1.76 -30.49 11.24
C LEU A 46 2.11 -29.62 12.46
N PRO A 47 3.09 -28.71 12.34
CA PRO A 47 3.35 -27.73 13.39
C PRO A 47 2.17 -26.75 13.50
N ASN A 48 2.07 -26.08 14.64
CA ASN A 48 1.13 -24.97 14.80
C ASN A 48 1.47 -23.81 13.84
N ASP A 49 0.47 -22.97 13.58
CA ASP A 49 0.63 -21.75 12.80
C ASP A 49 1.50 -20.72 13.55
N VAL A 50 1.89 -19.63 12.89
CA VAL A 50 2.70 -18.57 13.51
C VAL A 50 2.00 -17.91 14.70
N THR A 51 0.66 -17.96 14.75
CA THR A 51 -0.14 -17.43 15.86
C THR A 51 -0.35 -18.41 17.02
N GLY A 52 0.20 -19.63 16.92
CA GLY A 52 0.09 -20.68 17.93
C GLY A 52 -1.19 -21.53 17.84
N LYS A 53 -2.01 -21.39 16.79
CA LYS A 53 -3.21 -22.22 16.58
C LYS A 53 -2.83 -23.56 15.92
N THR A 54 -3.64 -24.58 16.19
CA THR A 54 -3.49 -25.91 15.59
C THR A 54 -3.82 -25.86 14.11
N VAL A 55 -2.99 -26.53 13.31
CA VAL A 55 -3.18 -26.64 11.86
C VAL A 55 -3.66 -28.05 11.54
N ASP A 56 -4.93 -28.17 11.16
CA ASP A 56 -5.60 -29.47 11.00
C ASP A 56 -5.51 -30.03 9.57
N ALA A 57 -5.16 -29.20 8.58
CA ALA A 57 -5.04 -29.60 7.18
C ALA A 57 -3.72 -29.14 6.52
N PRO A 58 -3.15 -29.92 5.60
CA PRO A 58 -1.90 -29.57 4.92
C PRO A 58 -2.01 -28.33 4.01
N SER A 59 -3.21 -28.00 3.53
CA SER A 59 -3.46 -26.77 2.77
C SER A 59 -3.34 -25.51 3.63
N ASP A 60 -3.85 -25.56 4.86
CA ASP A 60 -3.73 -24.48 5.83
C ASP A 60 -2.26 -24.31 6.23
N TRP A 61 -1.55 -25.42 6.46
CA TRP A 61 -0.12 -25.41 6.78
C TRP A 61 0.73 -24.81 5.66
N LEU A 62 0.48 -25.18 4.39
CA LEU A 62 1.20 -24.60 3.26
C LEU A 62 0.92 -23.11 3.15
N THR A 63 -0.32 -22.69 3.40
CA THR A 63 -0.72 -21.28 3.38
C THR A 63 -0.02 -20.46 4.46
N ASP A 64 0.01 -20.94 5.70
CA ASP A 64 0.75 -20.33 6.82
C ASP A 64 2.25 -20.25 6.51
N THR A 65 2.82 -21.37 6.06
CA THR A 65 4.24 -21.50 5.72
C THR A 65 4.69 -20.45 4.71
N VAL A 66 3.98 -20.34 3.59
CA VAL A 66 4.34 -19.42 2.51
C VAL A 66 4.07 -17.98 2.94
N ARG A 67 2.93 -17.71 3.60
CA ARG A 67 2.54 -16.37 4.07
C ARG A 67 3.58 -15.77 5.02
N HIS A 68 4.15 -16.59 5.90
CA HIS A 68 5.14 -16.18 6.89
C HIS A 68 6.57 -16.54 6.48
N ALA A 69 6.77 -16.96 5.23
CA ALA A 69 8.02 -17.40 4.66
C ALA A 69 8.81 -18.29 5.63
N ARG A 70 8.23 -19.35 6.19
CA ARG A 70 8.83 -20.22 7.23
C ARG A 70 9.96 -21.09 6.67
N THR A 71 11.16 -21.05 7.26
CA THR A 71 12.36 -21.81 6.83
C THR A 71 12.45 -23.23 7.38
N ASP A 72 11.68 -23.54 8.42
CA ASP A 72 11.59 -24.87 9.04
C ASP A 72 10.64 -25.81 8.26
N ALA A 73 10.00 -25.31 7.20
CA ALA A 73 8.95 -26.02 6.50
C ALA A 73 9.45 -27.17 5.61
N ALA A 74 10.72 -27.16 5.18
CA ALA A 74 11.25 -28.16 4.25
C ALA A 74 11.08 -29.60 4.77
N SER A 75 11.40 -29.86 6.04
CA SER A 75 11.24 -31.19 6.66
C SER A 75 9.77 -31.61 6.72
N HIS A 76 8.88 -30.70 7.09
CA HIS A 76 7.44 -30.92 7.11
C HIS A 76 6.86 -31.17 5.71
N ALA A 77 7.42 -30.53 4.67
CA ALA A 77 7.04 -30.79 3.28
C ALA A 77 7.33 -32.25 2.87
N PHE A 78 8.49 -32.78 3.27
CA PHE A 78 8.81 -34.19 3.06
C PHE A 78 7.88 -35.12 3.86
N ASP A 79 7.47 -34.74 5.06
CA ASP A 79 6.54 -35.55 5.85
C ASP A 79 5.13 -35.58 5.23
N VAL A 80 4.62 -34.43 4.78
CA VAL A 80 3.38 -34.35 3.98
C VAL A 80 3.52 -35.17 2.69
N GLY A 81 4.65 -35.05 2.00
CA GLY A 81 4.95 -35.79 0.78
C GLY A 81 4.98 -37.30 0.99
N LYS A 82 5.58 -37.78 2.09
CA LYS A 82 5.55 -39.21 2.48
C LYS A 82 4.14 -39.70 2.70
N VAL A 83 3.31 -38.93 3.41
CA VAL A 83 1.91 -39.30 3.68
C VAL A 83 1.11 -39.40 2.36
N LEU A 84 1.25 -38.43 1.45
CA LEU A 84 0.60 -38.47 0.13
C LEU A 84 1.10 -39.64 -0.73
N THR A 85 2.40 -39.91 -0.68
CA THR A 85 3.05 -41.00 -1.41
C THR A 85 2.61 -42.36 -0.86
N ASP A 86 2.56 -42.53 0.46
CA ASP A 86 2.08 -43.75 1.12
C ASP A 86 0.59 -43.96 0.87
N LEU A 87 -0.20 -42.89 0.77
CA LEU A 87 -1.59 -43.00 0.36
C LEU A 87 -1.70 -43.62 -1.04
N VAL A 88 -1.07 -43.00 -2.03
CA VAL A 88 -1.23 -43.33 -3.46
C VAL A 88 -0.35 -44.52 -3.89
N PHE A 89 0.95 -44.38 -3.69
CA PHE A 89 1.99 -45.32 -4.10
C PHE A 89 2.32 -46.37 -3.03
N GLY A 90 1.68 -46.33 -1.86
CA GLY A 90 1.64 -47.47 -0.95
C GLY A 90 0.81 -48.66 -1.49
N VAL A 91 0.15 -48.50 -2.63
CA VAL A 91 -0.55 -49.57 -3.37
C VAL A 91 0.41 -50.13 -4.44
N PRO A 92 0.90 -51.38 -4.30
CA PRO A 92 1.91 -51.94 -5.21
C PRO A 92 1.51 -51.95 -6.70
N ASP A 93 0.23 -52.16 -6.99
CA ASP A 93 -0.28 -52.18 -8.36
C ASP A 93 -0.23 -50.78 -9.02
N ILE A 94 -0.47 -49.72 -8.25
CA ILE A 94 -0.39 -48.33 -8.75
C ILE A 94 1.07 -47.96 -9.04
N VAL A 95 2.01 -48.37 -8.18
CA VAL A 95 3.45 -48.18 -8.43
C VAL A 95 3.92 -48.93 -9.68
N THR A 96 3.46 -50.17 -9.85
CA THR A 96 3.78 -50.96 -11.04
C THR A 96 3.25 -50.27 -12.30
N LEU A 97 2.02 -49.75 -12.24
CA LEU A 97 1.42 -49.01 -13.35
C LEU A 97 2.17 -47.72 -13.69
N LEU A 98 2.63 -46.97 -12.67
CA LEU A 98 3.50 -45.80 -12.83
C LEU A 98 4.82 -46.18 -13.52
N GLN A 99 5.50 -47.22 -13.04
CA GLN A 99 6.78 -47.68 -13.58
C GLN A 99 6.67 -48.08 -15.06
N GLN A 100 5.62 -48.82 -15.41
CA GLN A 100 5.36 -49.24 -16.79
C GLN A 100 5.06 -48.04 -17.70
N SER A 101 4.22 -47.12 -17.24
CA SER A 101 3.84 -45.92 -18.01
C SER A 101 5.03 -44.99 -18.21
N ARG A 102 5.86 -44.78 -17.17
CA ARG A 102 7.12 -44.02 -17.23
C ARG A 102 8.15 -44.66 -18.17
N GLY A 103 8.31 -45.98 -18.10
CA GLY A 103 9.24 -46.72 -18.97
C GLY A 103 8.87 -46.60 -20.45
N ILE A 104 7.59 -46.70 -20.76
CA ILE A 104 7.05 -46.43 -22.10
C ILE A 104 7.39 -45.02 -22.56
N ALA A 105 7.16 -44.03 -21.68
CA ALA A 105 7.37 -42.64 -22.04
C ALA A 105 8.82 -42.41 -22.47
N GLY A 106 9.75 -42.93 -21.67
CA GLY A 106 11.18 -42.94 -21.98
C GLY A 106 11.52 -43.62 -23.32
N THR A 107 10.93 -44.79 -23.62
CA THR A 107 11.19 -45.47 -24.91
C THR A 107 10.62 -44.75 -26.12
N SER A 108 9.54 -43.97 -25.94
CA SER A 108 8.86 -43.25 -27.03
C SER A 108 9.39 -41.82 -27.20
N GLY A 109 10.31 -41.38 -26.34
CA GLY A 109 10.78 -40.00 -26.30
C GLY A 109 9.72 -39.00 -25.80
N THR A 110 8.67 -39.48 -25.12
CA THR A 110 7.64 -38.68 -24.45
C THR A 110 7.97 -38.45 -22.98
N GLN A 111 7.21 -37.54 -22.37
CA GLN A 111 7.13 -37.39 -20.92
C GLN A 111 5.83 -38.04 -20.40
N LEU A 112 5.82 -38.41 -19.12
CA LEU A 112 4.66 -38.92 -18.42
C LEU A 112 3.85 -37.76 -17.81
N LEU A 113 2.54 -37.80 -17.97
CA LEU A 113 1.59 -36.89 -17.34
C LEU A 113 0.77 -37.67 -16.30
N VAL A 114 0.97 -37.32 -15.03
CA VAL A 114 0.19 -37.84 -13.90
C VAL A 114 -0.97 -36.89 -13.63
N ARG A 115 -2.19 -37.33 -13.93
CA ARG A 115 -3.43 -36.56 -13.72
C ARG A 115 -4.06 -37.00 -12.40
N VAL A 116 -4.15 -36.09 -11.43
CA VAL A 116 -4.81 -36.36 -10.15
C VAL A 116 -6.24 -35.81 -10.17
N LEU A 117 -7.21 -36.71 -10.11
CA LEU A 117 -8.62 -36.39 -9.95
C LEU A 117 -9.02 -36.65 -8.49
N ALA A 118 -9.25 -35.59 -7.73
CA ALA A 118 -9.58 -35.67 -6.31
C ALA A 118 -11.04 -35.27 -6.03
N ALA A 119 -11.64 -35.83 -4.98
CA ALA A 119 -12.93 -35.45 -4.42
C ALA A 119 -13.10 -35.98 -2.98
N PRO A 120 -13.92 -35.35 -2.11
CA PRO A 120 -14.52 -34.04 -2.27
C PRO A 120 -13.44 -32.96 -2.12
N GLN A 121 -13.86 -31.70 -2.07
CA GLN A 121 -12.97 -30.57 -2.25
C GLN A 121 -11.85 -30.43 -1.21
N GLU A 122 -12.06 -30.89 0.02
CA GLU A 122 -11.02 -30.98 1.04
C GLU A 122 -9.82 -31.83 0.59
N VAL A 123 -10.05 -32.87 -0.21
CA VAL A 123 -9.02 -33.74 -0.80
C VAL A 123 -8.40 -33.09 -2.03
N CYS A 124 -9.19 -32.33 -2.79
CA CYS A 124 -8.68 -31.51 -3.89
C CYS A 124 -7.67 -30.47 -3.40
N ALA A 125 -7.89 -29.91 -2.21
CA ALA A 125 -7.04 -28.87 -1.61
C ALA A 125 -5.70 -29.40 -1.08
N TRP A 126 -5.50 -30.72 -0.96
CA TRP A 126 -4.21 -31.26 -0.55
C TRP A 126 -3.08 -30.88 -1.53
N PRO A 127 -1.85 -30.68 -1.04
CA PRO A 127 -0.72 -30.23 -1.87
C PRO A 127 -0.13 -31.39 -2.67
N TRP A 128 -0.85 -31.85 -3.70
CA TRP A 128 -0.44 -32.96 -4.58
C TRP A 128 0.92 -32.77 -5.25
N GLU A 129 1.39 -31.52 -5.35
CA GLU A 129 2.70 -31.12 -5.84
C GLU A 129 3.84 -31.63 -4.94
N LEU A 130 3.56 -31.93 -3.67
CA LEU A 130 4.50 -32.50 -2.70
C LEU A 130 4.58 -34.03 -2.77
N LEU A 131 3.88 -34.70 -3.70
CA LEU A 131 4.08 -36.14 -3.94
C LEU A 131 5.56 -36.44 -4.18
N LEU A 132 6.09 -37.47 -3.51
CA LEU A 132 7.47 -37.93 -3.71
C LEU A 132 7.54 -38.93 -4.87
N ASP A 133 8.66 -38.97 -5.55
CA ASP A 133 8.91 -39.97 -6.59
C ASP A 133 9.14 -41.33 -5.91
N PRO A 134 8.29 -42.35 -6.14
CA PRO A 134 8.48 -43.66 -5.50
C PRO A 134 9.75 -44.38 -5.96
N GLN A 135 10.41 -43.94 -7.05
CA GLN A 135 11.72 -44.43 -7.46
C GLN A 135 12.88 -43.62 -6.87
N ARG A 136 12.60 -42.40 -6.38
CA ARG A 136 13.55 -41.46 -5.77
C ARG A 136 12.86 -40.77 -4.59
N PRO A 137 12.73 -41.45 -3.44
CA PRO A 137 11.90 -40.99 -2.33
C PRO A 137 12.42 -39.71 -1.66
N ASP A 138 13.62 -39.25 -2.04
CA ASP A 138 14.24 -37.99 -1.67
C ASP A 138 13.89 -36.82 -2.61
N GLN A 139 13.09 -37.06 -3.66
CA GLN A 139 12.74 -36.06 -4.67
C GLN A 139 11.23 -35.94 -4.83
N PHE A 140 10.75 -34.71 -5.01
CA PHE A 140 9.35 -34.46 -5.38
C PHE A 140 9.09 -34.86 -6.83
N LEU A 141 8.02 -35.62 -7.06
CA LEU A 141 7.61 -36.10 -8.38
C LEU A 141 7.33 -34.93 -9.35
N ALA A 142 6.79 -33.82 -8.84
CA ALA A 142 6.52 -32.61 -9.59
C ALA A 142 7.79 -31.90 -10.13
N MET A 143 8.98 -32.28 -9.66
CA MET A 143 10.27 -31.76 -10.11
C MET A 143 10.98 -32.68 -11.12
N ALA A 144 10.50 -33.92 -11.27
CA ALA A 144 11.13 -34.93 -12.12
C ALA A 144 11.15 -34.50 -13.60
N ARG A 145 12.25 -34.80 -14.31
CA ARG A 145 12.45 -34.34 -15.70
C ARG A 145 11.47 -34.93 -16.70
N ASP A 146 10.99 -36.11 -16.40
CA ASP A 146 10.21 -36.97 -17.28
C ASP A 146 8.77 -37.16 -16.79
N VAL A 147 8.37 -36.49 -15.71
CA VAL A 147 7.01 -36.59 -15.14
C VAL A 147 6.45 -35.20 -14.86
N HIS A 148 5.17 -35.02 -15.19
CA HIS A 148 4.39 -33.82 -14.88
C HIS A 148 3.18 -34.17 -14.03
N VAL A 149 3.02 -33.52 -12.88
CA VAL A 149 1.84 -33.69 -12.02
C VAL A 149 0.86 -32.55 -12.30
N VAL A 150 -0.38 -32.90 -12.67
CA VAL A 150 -1.46 -31.95 -12.94
C VAL A 150 -2.74 -32.35 -12.21
N ARG A 151 -3.57 -31.36 -11.88
CA ARG A 151 -4.88 -31.56 -11.28
C ARG A 151 -5.92 -31.70 -12.39
N SER A 152 -6.68 -32.78 -12.37
CA SER A 152 -7.76 -32.99 -13.34
C SER A 152 -8.99 -32.23 -12.87
N GLY A 153 -9.33 -31.16 -13.58
CA GLY A 153 -10.57 -30.44 -13.34
C GLY A 153 -11.77 -31.27 -13.79
N ARG A 154 -12.99 -30.84 -13.42
CA ARG A 154 -14.20 -31.49 -13.93
C ARG A 154 -14.29 -31.38 -15.47
N SER A 155 -14.98 -32.33 -16.09
CA SER A 155 -15.11 -32.38 -17.55
C SER A 155 -15.62 -31.06 -18.13
N ARG A 156 -14.86 -30.51 -19.08
CA ARG A 156 -15.18 -29.24 -19.73
C ARG A 156 -16.53 -29.26 -20.46
N THR A 157 -17.16 -28.10 -20.58
CA THR A 157 -18.49 -27.91 -21.20
C THR A 157 -18.46 -27.16 -22.54
N TYR A 158 -17.28 -26.82 -23.05
CA TYR A 158 -17.07 -26.01 -24.25
C TYR A 158 -16.04 -26.64 -25.23
N PRO A 159 -16.08 -26.28 -26.53
CA PRO A 159 -15.10 -26.76 -27.51
C PRO A 159 -13.75 -26.08 -27.36
N ILE A 160 -12.67 -26.78 -27.72
CA ILE A 160 -11.30 -26.25 -27.65
C ILE A 160 -10.64 -26.21 -29.03
N ARG A 161 -9.76 -25.24 -29.21
CA ARG A 161 -8.78 -25.24 -30.31
C ARG A 161 -7.47 -25.76 -29.76
N GLN A 162 -6.85 -26.74 -30.42
CA GLN A 162 -5.59 -27.36 -29.96
C GLN A 162 -4.39 -26.97 -30.81
N THR A 163 -4.60 -26.37 -31.99
CA THR A 163 -3.49 -25.98 -32.85
C THR A 163 -2.66 -24.89 -32.17
N PRO A 164 -1.32 -25.04 -32.15
CA PRO A 164 -0.41 -24.00 -31.70
C PRO A 164 -0.57 -22.72 -32.55
N ILE A 165 -0.24 -21.59 -31.94
CA ILE A 165 -0.43 -20.25 -32.49
C ILE A 165 0.93 -19.70 -32.93
N GLU A 166 1.00 -19.05 -34.09
CA GLU A 166 2.20 -18.32 -34.51
C GLU A 166 2.44 -17.08 -33.61
N PRO A 167 3.68 -16.70 -33.30
CA PRO A 167 3.98 -15.48 -32.53
C PRO A 167 3.42 -14.20 -33.20
N PRO A 168 3.04 -13.18 -32.42
CA PRO A 168 3.10 -13.12 -30.95
C PRO A 168 1.88 -13.74 -30.25
N LEU A 169 2.08 -14.27 -29.04
CA LEU A 169 0.97 -14.58 -28.14
C LEU A 169 0.36 -13.27 -27.59
N ASN A 170 -0.97 -13.14 -27.62
CA ASN A 170 -1.67 -11.99 -27.06
C ASN A 170 -2.05 -12.29 -25.60
N LEU A 171 -1.42 -11.58 -24.67
CA LEU A 171 -1.66 -11.64 -23.23
C LEU A 171 -2.48 -10.44 -22.76
N LEU A 172 -3.60 -10.71 -22.09
CA LEU A 172 -4.29 -9.73 -21.25
C LEU A 172 -3.78 -9.89 -19.81
N LEU A 173 -3.00 -8.92 -19.34
CA LEU A 173 -2.55 -8.82 -17.95
C LEU A 173 -3.54 -7.94 -17.18
N VAL A 174 -4.30 -8.55 -16.29
CA VAL A 174 -5.27 -7.88 -15.43
C VAL A 174 -4.67 -7.72 -14.06
N MET A 175 -4.58 -6.49 -13.58
CA MET A 175 -4.01 -6.18 -12.28
C MET A 175 -5.05 -5.45 -11.44
N SER A 176 -5.44 -6.04 -10.31
CA SER A 176 -6.53 -5.55 -9.47
C SER A 176 -6.03 -5.22 -8.06
N SER A 177 -6.09 -3.95 -7.71
CA SER A 177 -5.80 -3.44 -6.37
C SER A 177 -6.86 -2.42 -5.94
N PRO A 178 -8.13 -2.87 -5.79
CA PRO A 178 -9.24 -1.99 -5.49
C PRO A 178 -9.11 -1.32 -4.12
N LEU A 179 -9.81 -0.18 -3.95
CA LEU A 179 -10.03 0.42 -2.64
C LEU A 179 -10.92 -0.49 -1.78
N ARG A 180 -10.70 -0.47 -0.47
CA ARG A 180 -11.50 -1.23 0.50
C ARG A 180 -12.99 -0.88 0.41
N VAL A 181 -13.83 -1.87 0.66
CA VAL A 181 -15.28 -1.68 0.66
C VAL A 181 -15.74 -1.05 1.99
N GLY A 182 -15.05 -1.34 3.10
CA GLY A 182 -15.35 -0.83 4.44
C GLY A 182 -14.31 -1.26 5.49
N PRO A 183 -14.55 -0.98 6.78
CA PRO A 183 -13.58 -1.24 7.87
C PRO A 183 -13.33 -2.73 8.13
N GLU A 184 -14.29 -3.59 7.80
CA GLU A 184 -14.18 -5.05 7.95
C GLU A 184 -13.31 -5.71 6.87
N ASP A 185 -13.01 -4.97 5.78
CA ASP A 185 -12.12 -5.45 4.72
C ASP A 185 -10.66 -5.37 5.18
N THR A 186 -10.09 -6.52 5.55
CA THR A 186 -8.71 -6.62 6.03
C THR A 186 -7.67 -6.50 4.90
N GLU A 187 -8.08 -6.59 3.64
CA GLU A 187 -7.18 -6.53 2.48
C GLU A 187 -6.96 -5.07 2.06
N ALA A 188 -5.74 -4.55 2.23
CA ALA A 188 -5.42 -3.21 1.74
C ALA A 188 -4.85 -3.26 0.28
N PRO A 189 -4.88 -2.14 -0.46
CA PRO A 189 -4.31 -2.03 -1.81
C PRO A 189 -2.80 -2.32 -1.86
N PHE A 190 -2.26 -2.95 -2.92
CA PHE A 190 -0.80 -3.01 -3.13
C PHE A 190 -0.30 -1.93 -4.04
N ASP A 191 1.02 -1.82 -4.07
CA ASP A 191 1.71 -1.03 -5.08
C ASP A 191 1.56 -1.66 -6.46
N LEU A 192 0.39 -1.42 -7.05
CA LEU A 192 0.02 -1.92 -8.37
C LEU A 192 1.06 -1.53 -9.43
N TYR A 193 1.63 -0.34 -9.33
CA TYR A 193 2.53 0.19 -10.33
C TYR A 193 3.94 -0.37 -10.21
N ALA A 194 4.47 -0.54 -8.99
CA ALA A 194 5.75 -1.21 -8.76
C ALA A 194 5.71 -2.64 -9.33
N GLU A 195 4.61 -3.35 -9.09
CA GLU A 195 4.42 -4.71 -9.61
C GLU A 195 4.24 -4.72 -11.12
N LYS A 196 3.47 -3.78 -11.67
CA LYS A 196 3.29 -3.63 -13.12
C LYS A 196 4.63 -3.43 -13.81
N ARG A 197 5.46 -2.51 -13.31
CA ARG A 197 6.79 -2.22 -13.86
C ARG A 197 7.69 -3.44 -13.79
N SER A 198 7.70 -4.13 -12.65
CA SER A 198 8.52 -5.31 -12.42
C SER A 198 8.12 -6.47 -13.33
N LEU A 199 6.82 -6.75 -13.48
CA LEU A 199 6.37 -7.81 -14.38
C LEU A 199 6.61 -7.47 -15.84
N LEU A 200 6.35 -6.22 -16.26
CA LEU A 200 6.61 -5.81 -17.63
C LEU A 200 8.09 -5.84 -17.98
N SER A 201 8.99 -5.53 -17.03
CA SER A 201 10.44 -5.62 -17.28
C SER A 201 10.90 -7.07 -17.48
N GLU A 202 10.36 -8.04 -16.73
CA GLU A 202 10.66 -9.46 -16.96
C GLU A 202 10.11 -9.98 -18.31
N LEU A 203 9.01 -9.39 -18.80
CA LEU A 203 8.39 -9.74 -20.08
C LEU A 203 8.99 -8.99 -21.28
N GLN A 204 9.69 -7.87 -21.05
CA GLN A 204 10.24 -7.00 -22.09
C GLN A 204 11.10 -7.75 -23.13
N PRO A 205 12.00 -8.69 -22.75
CA PRO A 205 12.79 -9.44 -23.74
C PRO A 205 11.92 -10.26 -24.72
N LEU A 206 10.74 -10.71 -24.30
CA LEU A 206 9.81 -11.47 -25.15
C LEU A 206 9.02 -10.53 -26.08
N ILE A 207 8.70 -9.33 -25.60
CA ILE A 207 8.04 -8.28 -26.36
C ILE A 207 8.97 -7.77 -27.47
N ASP A 208 10.22 -7.44 -27.13
CA ASP A 208 11.23 -6.93 -28.08
C ASP A 208 11.54 -7.94 -29.19
N ARG A 209 11.43 -9.23 -28.90
CA ARG A 209 11.59 -10.32 -29.88
C ARG A 209 10.35 -10.56 -30.73
N GLY A 210 9.22 -9.91 -30.44
CA GLY A 210 7.93 -10.13 -31.11
C GLY A 210 7.28 -11.48 -30.79
N LEU A 211 7.63 -12.10 -29.65
CA LEU A 211 7.07 -13.38 -29.20
C LEU A 211 5.80 -13.21 -28.37
N LEU A 212 5.69 -12.08 -27.66
CA LEU A 212 4.61 -11.77 -26.75
C LEU A 212 4.11 -10.35 -27.00
N ARG A 213 2.80 -10.17 -26.96
CA ARG A 213 2.15 -8.86 -26.93
C ARG A 213 1.33 -8.76 -25.65
N VAL A 214 1.62 -7.76 -24.83
CA VAL A 214 0.96 -7.55 -23.53
C VAL A 214 0.03 -6.35 -23.61
N VAL A 215 -1.21 -6.54 -23.17
CA VAL A 215 -2.17 -5.46 -22.91
C VAL A 215 -2.45 -5.48 -21.41
N VAL A 216 -2.25 -4.36 -20.73
CA VAL A 216 -2.49 -4.24 -19.29
C VAL A 216 -3.84 -3.57 -19.05
N GLU A 217 -4.63 -4.12 -18.13
CA GLU A 217 -5.78 -3.44 -17.53
C GLU A 217 -5.56 -3.39 -16.01
N ASP A 218 -5.23 -2.19 -15.52
CA ASP A 218 -4.85 -1.89 -14.13
C ASP A 218 -5.96 -1.16 -13.36
N ARG A 219 -7.16 -1.04 -13.94
CA ARG A 219 -8.39 -0.56 -13.28
C ARG A 219 -9.56 -1.47 -13.65
N PRO A 220 -9.51 -2.77 -13.29
CA PRO A 220 -10.31 -3.79 -13.95
C PRO A 220 -11.77 -3.81 -13.48
N SER A 221 -12.59 -2.95 -14.08
CA SER A 221 -14.06 -3.08 -14.04
C SER A 221 -14.55 -4.07 -15.10
N VAL A 222 -15.73 -4.65 -14.89
CA VAL A 222 -16.35 -5.59 -15.86
C VAL A 222 -16.47 -4.93 -17.23
N GLU A 223 -16.86 -3.66 -17.29
CA GLU A 223 -16.99 -2.93 -18.55
C GLU A 223 -15.66 -2.60 -19.19
N ARG A 224 -14.64 -2.24 -18.39
CA ARG A 224 -13.28 -2.01 -18.92
C ARG A 224 -12.70 -3.31 -19.48
N LEU A 225 -12.84 -4.42 -18.77
CA LEU A 225 -12.43 -5.74 -19.26
C LEU A 225 -13.15 -6.08 -20.56
N ARG A 226 -14.49 -5.96 -20.63
CA ARG A 226 -15.24 -6.18 -21.88
C ARG A 226 -14.80 -5.27 -23.02
N SER A 227 -14.53 -4.00 -22.72
CA SER A 227 -14.03 -3.02 -23.69
C SER A 227 -12.67 -3.44 -24.25
N ARG A 228 -11.71 -3.79 -23.37
CA ARG A 228 -10.38 -4.31 -23.76
C ARG A 228 -10.47 -5.58 -24.59
N MET A 229 -11.31 -6.52 -24.17
CA MET A 229 -11.59 -7.77 -24.88
C MET A 229 -12.15 -7.50 -26.29
N GLY A 230 -13.07 -6.55 -26.43
CA GLY A 230 -13.68 -6.17 -27.71
C GLY A 230 -12.76 -5.36 -28.64
N MET A 231 -11.85 -4.55 -28.11
CA MET A 231 -10.92 -3.75 -28.90
C MET A 231 -9.83 -4.59 -29.60
N GLN A 232 -9.51 -5.77 -29.05
CA GLN A 232 -8.44 -6.61 -29.56
C GLN A 232 -8.90 -7.48 -30.73
N ARG A 233 -8.66 -7.02 -31.97
CA ARG A 233 -9.10 -7.71 -33.21
C ARG A 233 -8.63 -9.17 -33.34
N ARG A 234 -7.48 -9.53 -32.75
CA ARG A 234 -6.91 -10.89 -32.77
C ARG A 234 -7.27 -11.72 -31.52
N GLY A 235 -8.14 -11.21 -30.65
CA GLY A 235 -8.45 -11.84 -29.36
C GLY A 235 -7.26 -11.95 -28.42
N PHE A 236 -7.48 -12.61 -27.29
CA PHE A 236 -6.46 -12.96 -26.31
C PHE A 236 -6.31 -14.48 -26.23
N HIS A 237 -5.06 -14.94 -26.19
CA HIS A 237 -4.73 -16.36 -26.03
C HIS A 237 -4.42 -16.71 -24.58
N LEU A 238 -3.94 -15.71 -23.84
CA LEU A 238 -3.50 -15.81 -22.46
C LEU A 238 -4.23 -14.76 -21.63
N PHE A 239 -4.65 -15.15 -20.44
CA PHE A 239 -5.21 -14.26 -19.43
C PHE A 239 -4.41 -14.42 -18.14
N HIS A 240 -3.84 -13.35 -17.62
CA HIS A 240 -3.11 -13.37 -16.36
C HIS A 240 -3.76 -12.38 -15.40
N TYR A 241 -4.37 -12.88 -14.34
CA TYR A 241 -4.89 -12.08 -13.24
C TYR A 241 -3.88 -12.02 -12.10
N LEU A 242 -3.60 -10.80 -11.64
CA LEU A 242 -2.85 -10.51 -10.44
C LEU A 242 -3.70 -9.64 -9.52
N GLY A 243 -3.97 -10.08 -8.30
CA GLY A 243 -4.74 -9.29 -7.35
C GLY A 243 -5.28 -10.11 -6.20
N HIS A 244 -6.04 -9.46 -5.32
CA HIS A 244 -6.70 -10.15 -4.22
C HIS A 244 -7.74 -11.14 -4.75
N ALA A 245 -7.78 -12.31 -4.14
CA ALA A 245 -8.78 -13.33 -4.38
C ALA A 245 -8.97 -14.12 -3.10
N ASN A 246 -10.09 -14.81 -3.01
CA ASN A 246 -10.33 -15.77 -1.96
C ASN A 246 -11.03 -16.99 -2.60
N PRO A 247 -11.32 -18.03 -1.82
CA PRO A 247 -11.96 -19.20 -2.40
C PRO A 247 -13.35 -18.90 -3.02
N ASP A 248 -14.04 -17.82 -2.61
CA ASP A 248 -15.35 -17.40 -3.12
C ASP A 248 -15.29 -16.63 -4.45
N GLY A 249 -14.14 -16.08 -4.85
CA GLY A 249 -14.04 -15.29 -6.07
C GLY A 249 -12.77 -14.46 -6.23
N LEU A 250 -12.76 -13.66 -7.29
CA LEU A 250 -11.65 -12.76 -7.63
C LEU A 250 -12.09 -11.31 -7.44
N LYS A 251 -11.26 -10.48 -6.80
CA LYS A 251 -11.61 -9.09 -6.48
C LYS A 251 -11.37 -8.19 -7.68
N LEU A 252 -12.41 -7.58 -8.22
CA LEU A 252 -12.36 -6.58 -9.29
C LEU A 252 -12.70 -5.18 -8.76
N GLU A 253 -12.65 -4.19 -9.65
CA GLU A 253 -13.03 -2.81 -9.34
C GLU A 253 -14.45 -2.49 -9.85
N ARG A 254 -15.20 -1.73 -9.05
CA ARG A 254 -16.37 -1.00 -9.54
C ARG A 254 -15.91 0.25 -10.30
N ARG A 255 -16.83 0.90 -11.03
CA ARG A 255 -16.53 2.17 -11.73
C ARG A 255 -16.01 3.28 -10.82
N ASN A 256 -16.40 3.27 -9.55
CA ASN A 256 -15.96 4.22 -8.53
C ASN A 256 -14.63 3.81 -7.83
N GLY A 257 -13.96 2.75 -8.29
CA GLY A 257 -12.70 2.24 -7.73
C GLY A 257 -12.85 1.37 -6.47
N ARG A 258 -14.06 1.22 -5.91
CA ARG A 258 -14.31 0.33 -4.76
C ARG A 258 -14.22 -1.14 -5.19
N GLY A 259 -13.76 -1.98 -4.26
CA GLY A 259 -13.69 -3.42 -4.46
C GLY A 259 -15.04 -4.07 -4.73
N MET A 260 -15.02 -5.08 -5.57
CA MET A 260 -16.13 -5.98 -5.81
C MET A 260 -15.58 -7.39 -5.92
N LEU A 261 -15.94 -8.25 -4.98
CA LEU A 261 -15.70 -9.67 -5.14
C LEU A 261 -16.59 -10.18 -6.27
N MET A 262 -15.97 -10.64 -7.36
CA MET A 262 -16.68 -11.30 -8.46
C MET A 262 -16.70 -12.80 -8.18
N PRO A 263 -17.87 -13.42 -7.99
CA PRO A 263 -17.98 -14.86 -7.79
C PRO A 263 -17.34 -15.62 -8.95
N SER A 264 -16.72 -16.76 -8.65
CA SER A 264 -15.94 -17.53 -9.63
C SER A 264 -16.76 -17.96 -10.86
N GLN A 265 -18.05 -18.26 -10.69
CA GLN A 265 -18.96 -18.59 -11.79
C GLN A 265 -19.19 -17.39 -12.72
N GLU A 266 -19.37 -16.20 -12.17
CA GLU A 266 -19.51 -14.97 -12.96
C GLU A 266 -18.22 -14.60 -13.67
N PHE A 267 -17.07 -14.81 -13.00
CA PHE A 267 -15.76 -14.62 -13.61
C PHE A 267 -15.53 -15.57 -14.80
N ALA A 268 -15.94 -16.84 -14.68
CA ALA A 268 -15.89 -17.79 -15.79
C ALA A 268 -16.77 -17.33 -16.97
N LEU A 269 -17.96 -16.79 -16.72
CA LEU A 269 -18.81 -16.21 -17.78
C LEU A 269 -18.16 -15.00 -18.46
N LEU A 270 -17.36 -14.22 -17.74
CA LEU A 270 -16.57 -13.14 -18.34
C LEU A 270 -15.47 -13.70 -19.25
N LEU A 271 -14.74 -14.72 -18.81
CA LEU A 271 -13.67 -15.36 -19.60
C LEU A 271 -14.20 -16.08 -20.85
N GLN A 272 -15.44 -16.58 -20.84
CA GLN A 272 -16.08 -17.16 -22.04
C GLN A 272 -16.19 -16.17 -23.22
N GLN A 273 -16.03 -14.86 -22.97
CA GLN A 273 -15.99 -13.84 -24.03
C GLN A 273 -14.65 -13.81 -24.78
N LEU A 274 -13.67 -14.62 -24.37
CA LEU A 274 -12.38 -14.80 -25.02
C LEU A 274 -12.38 -16.11 -25.83
N PRO A 275 -12.80 -16.09 -27.11
CA PRO A 275 -13.03 -17.32 -27.90
C PRO A 275 -11.76 -18.12 -28.23
N ASP A 276 -10.59 -17.50 -28.10
CA ASP A 276 -9.29 -18.10 -28.40
C ASP A 276 -8.41 -18.32 -27.15
N LEU A 277 -8.98 -18.18 -25.96
CA LEU A 277 -8.28 -18.38 -24.68
C LEU A 277 -7.77 -19.82 -24.56
N ARG A 278 -6.46 -19.97 -24.32
CA ARG A 278 -5.78 -21.27 -24.17
C ARG A 278 -5.27 -21.50 -22.76
N LEU A 279 -4.99 -20.45 -22.01
CA LEU A 279 -4.47 -20.54 -20.66
C LEU A 279 -4.89 -19.32 -19.86
N ALA A 280 -5.31 -19.56 -18.62
CA ALA A 280 -5.47 -18.52 -17.61
C ALA A 280 -4.49 -18.78 -16.44
N VAL A 281 -3.90 -17.71 -15.92
CA VAL A 281 -3.06 -17.73 -14.72
C VAL A 281 -3.73 -16.84 -13.68
N PHE A 282 -4.12 -17.41 -12.55
CA PHE A 282 -4.76 -16.71 -11.45
C PHE A 282 -3.76 -16.54 -10.31
N ALA A 283 -2.89 -15.54 -10.42
CA ALA A 283 -1.98 -15.10 -9.36
C ALA A 283 -2.74 -14.26 -8.31
N GLY A 284 -3.79 -14.85 -7.76
CA GLY A 284 -4.54 -14.35 -6.61
C GLY A 284 -4.65 -15.43 -5.54
N CYS A 285 -4.79 -15.00 -4.28
CA CYS A 285 -4.76 -15.89 -3.12
C CYS A 285 -5.80 -17.00 -3.24
N GLU A 286 -5.37 -18.24 -2.95
CA GLU A 286 -6.25 -19.40 -2.71
C GLU A 286 -7.23 -19.74 -3.85
N THR A 287 -6.92 -19.34 -5.09
CA THR A 287 -7.74 -19.62 -6.28
C THR A 287 -7.78 -21.11 -6.67
N ALA A 288 -6.88 -21.92 -6.11
CA ALA A 288 -6.88 -23.38 -6.19
C ALA A 288 -7.64 -24.07 -5.03
N ARG A 289 -8.14 -23.29 -4.06
CA ARG A 289 -8.99 -23.75 -2.94
C ARG A 289 -10.44 -23.38 -3.23
N ALA A 290 -11.39 -24.10 -2.64
CA ALA A 290 -12.82 -23.73 -2.72
C ALA A 290 -13.31 -23.16 -1.39
N PRO A 291 -14.47 -22.49 -1.39
CA PRO A 291 -15.09 -21.94 -0.19
C PRO A 291 -15.26 -22.95 0.93
N ASP A 292 -15.05 -22.48 2.16
CA ASP A 292 -15.42 -23.23 3.35
C ASP A 292 -16.95 -23.22 3.48
N GLY A 293 -17.57 -24.39 3.40
CA GLY A 293 -19.02 -24.53 3.42
C GLY A 293 -19.44 -25.97 3.64
N VAL A 294 -19.52 -26.37 4.91
CA VAL A 294 -20.21 -27.61 5.32
C VAL A 294 -21.67 -27.26 5.51
N VAL A 295 -22.47 -27.45 4.46
CA VAL A 295 -23.89 -27.76 4.65
C VAL A 295 -24.00 -29.24 4.33
N ASP A 296 -24.43 -30.06 5.29
CA ASP A 296 -24.67 -31.50 5.11
C ASP A 296 -25.62 -31.84 3.94
N ASP A 297 -26.35 -30.83 3.42
CA ASP A 297 -27.29 -30.90 2.30
C ASP A 297 -26.74 -30.38 0.95
N ASP A 298 -25.44 -30.03 0.85
CA ASP A 298 -24.92 -29.48 -0.40
C ASP A 298 -24.96 -30.56 -1.52
N PRO A 299 -25.58 -30.29 -2.68
CA PRO A 299 -25.70 -31.28 -3.74
C PRO A 299 -24.32 -31.77 -4.16
N TRP A 300 -24.15 -33.09 -4.23
CA TRP A 300 -23.01 -33.68 -4.93
C TRP A 300 -22.86 -32.98 -6.27
N PRO A 301 -21.69 -32.42 -6.59
CA PRO A 301 -20.36 -32.71 -6.02
C PRO A 301 -19.71 -31.65 -5.09
N GLY A 302 -20.46 -30.76 -4.42
CA GLY A 302 -19.92 -29.75 -3.48
C GLY A 302 -19.19 -28.55 -4.13
N PRO A 303 -18.74 -27.57 -3.32
CA PRO A 303 -18.13 -26.32 -3.80
C PRO A 303 -16.81 -26.59 -4.55
N LEU A 304 -16.54 -25.79 -5.58
CA LEU A 304 -15.36 -25.91 -6.46
C LEU A 304 -14.44 -24.69 -6.31
N SER A 305 -13.15 -24.90 -6.56
CA SER A 305 -12.20 -23.79 -6.65
C SER A 305 -12.46 -22.90 -7.88
N SER A 306 -11.96 -21.67 -7.82
CA SER A 306 -12.00 -20.74 -8.97
C SER A 306 -11.33 -21.33 -10.21
N ALA A 307 -10.20 -22.04 -10.02
CA ALA A 307 -9.50 -22.72 -11.10
C ALA A 307 -10.33 -23.87 -11.70
N ASP A 308 -10.98 -24.69 -10.87
CA ASP A 308 -11.84 -25.79 -11.34
C ASP A 308 -13.05 -25.30 -12.14
N ILE A 309 -13.71 -24.25 -11.66
CA ILE A 309 -14.87 -23.65 -12.34
C ILE A 309 -14.44 -23.12 -13.72
N CYS A 310 -13.33 -22.38 -13.78
CA CYS A 310 -12.85 -21.82 -15.03
C CYS A 310 -12.36 -22.91 -16.00
N VAL A 311 -11.74 -23.99 -15.52
CA VAL A 311 -11.38 -25.13 -16.36
C VAL A 311 -12.61 -25.81 -16.97
N ARG A 312 -13.65 -26.01 -16.15
CA ARG A 312 -14.90 -26.62 -16.58
C ARG A 312 -15.65 -25.76 -17.61
N ASP A 313 -15.67 -24.43 -17.41
CA ASP A 313 -16.64 -23.57 -18.09
C ASP A 313 -16.03 -22.55 -19.09
N ALA A 314 -14.73 -22.21 -19.02
CA ALA A 314 -14.19 -21.09 -19.80
C ALA A 314 -12.82 -21.29 -20.46
N CYS A 315 -11.88 -22.01 -19.84
CA CYS A 315 -10.48 -22.05 -20.27
C CYS A 315 -9.87 -23.46 -20.15
N PRO A 316 -9.23 -24.03 -21.20
CA PRO A 316 -8.83 -25.45 -21.19
C PRO A 316 -7.78 -25.78 -20.13
N MET A 317 -7.01 -24.79 -19.69
CA MET A 317 -5.95 -24.90 -18.70
C MET A 317 -5.96 -23.68 -17.80
N VAL A 318 -5.86 -23.90 -16.50
CA VAL A 318 -5.76 -22.81 -15.51
C VAL A 318 -4.64 -23.11 -14.54
N ILE A 319 -3.79 -22.12 -14.29
CA ILE A 319 -2.86 -22.15 -13.15
C ILE A 319 -3.52 -21.38 -12.01
N GLY A 320 -3.81 -22.05 -10.90
CA GLY A 320 -4.32 -21.45 -9.67
C GLY A 320 -3.29 -21.53 -8.54
N MET A 321 -3.45 -20.70 -7.50
CA MET A 321 -2.53 -20.66 -6.35
C MET A 321 -3.16 -21.32 -5.12
N GLN A 322 -2.40 -22.16 -4.41
CA GLN A 322 -2.81 -22.75 -3.13
C GLN A 322 -2.69 -21.79 -1.95
N ALA A 323 -1.78 -20.82 -2.06
CA ALA A 323 -1.42 -19.85 -1.03
C ALA A 323 -1.12 -18.50 -1.66
N VAL A 324 -0.81 -17.49 -0.85
CA VAL A 324 -0.41 -16.17 -1.33
C VAL A 324 1.04 -16.22 -1.81
N LEU A 325 1.26 -16.15 -3.12
CA LEU A 325 2.61 -16.12 -3.66
C LEU A 325 3.25 -14.72 -3.44
N PRO A 326 4.44 -14.62 -2.82
CA PRO A 326 5.14 -13.34 -2.70
C PRO A 326 5.44 -12.72 -4.08
N PHE A 327 5.43 -11.40 -4.21
CA PHE A 327 5.64 -10.72 -5.50
C PHE A 327 6.98 -11.04 -6.15
N ARG A 328 8.05 -11.16 -5.35
CA ARG A 328 9.36 -11.62 -5.82
C ARG A 328 9.25 -12.97 -6.53
N THR A 329 8.51 -13.90 -5.94
CA THR A 329 8.32 -15.23 -6.50
C THR A 329 7.38 -15.21 -7.72
N GLU A 330 6.36 -14.36 -7.71
CA GLU A 330 5.50 -14.14 -8.88
C GLU A 330 6.29 -13.61 -10.09
N ARG A 331 7.27 -12.72 -9.87
CA ARG A 331 8.19 -12.27 -10.93
C ARG A 331 9.01 -13.43 -11.51
N LEU A 332 9.55 -14.30 -10.65
CA LEU A 332 10.27 -15.51 -11.08
C LEU A 332 9.37 -16.45 -11.88
N LEU A 333 8.16 -16.73 -11.36
CA LEU A 333 7.14 -17.54 -12.03
C LEU A 333 6.86 -16.97 -13.41
N THR A 334 6.44 -15.70 -13.49
CA THR A 334 6.15 -14.99 -14.74
C THR A 334 7.32 -15.07 -15.72
N ARG A 335 8.52 -14.68 -15.31
CA ARG A 335 9.71 -14.68 -16.16
C ARG A 335 9.96 -16.05 -16.79
N PHE A 336 10.15 -17.08 -15.97
CA PHE A 336 10.59 -18.38 -16.46
C PHE A 336 9.45 -19.15 -17.15
N PHE A 337 8.21 -18.99 -16.66
CA PHE A 337 7.03 -19.59 -17.27
C PHE A 337 6.81 -19.05 -18.69
N TYR A 338 6.75 -17.72 -18.88
CA TYR A 338 6.52 -17.15 -20.21
C TYR A 338 7.72 -17.31 -21.14
N GLN A 339 8.96 -17.35 -20.63
CA GLN A 339 10.13 -17.71 -21.43
C GLN A 339 10.04 -19.13 -21.97
N ALA A 340 9.70 -20.11 -21.13
CA ALA A 340 9.52 -21.49 -21.56
C ALA A 340 8.32 -21.64 -22.51
N LEU A 341 7.21 -20.98 -22.20
CA LEU A 341 6.00 -21.00 -23.02
C LEU A 341 6.25 -20.43 -24.41
N THR A 342 6.89 -19.27 -24.52
CA THR A 342 7.23 -18.65 -25.81
C THR A 342 8.36 -19.36 -26.56
N ALA A 343 9.13 -20.23 -25.89
CA ALA A 343 10.07 -21.16 -26.50
C ALA A 343 9.40 -22.44 -27.05
N GLY A 344 8.07 -22.55 -27.01
CA GLY A 344 7.34 -23.71 -27.52
C GLY A 344 7.30 -24.91 -26.60
N GLN A 345 7.68 -24.75 -25.32
CA GLN A 345 7.52 -25.82 -24.34
C GLN A 345 6.03 -26.07 -24.05
N PRO A 346 5.63 -27.33 -23.78
CA PRO A 346 4.31 -27.62 -23.23
C PRO A 346 4.04 -26.84 -21.94
N VAL A 347 2.78 -26.51 -21.66
CA VAL A 347 2.40 -25.75 -20.45
C VAL A 347 2.88 -26.45 -19.16
N ALA A 348 2.79 -27.78 -19.11
CA ALA A 348 3.28 -28.54 -17.97
C ALA A 348 4.80 -28.42 -17.77
N GLU A 349 5.58 -28.50 -18.86
CA GLU A 349 7.03 -28.29 -18.81
C GLU A 349 7.39 -26.85 -18.46
N ALA A 350 6.68 -25.86 -19.00
CA ALA A 350 6.89 -24.46 -18.66
C ALA A 350 6.67 -24.20 -17.16
N LEU A 351 5.63 -24.79 -16.57
CA LEU A 351 5.39 -24.70 -15.13
C LEU A 351 6.48 -25.42 -14.33
N ARG A 352 6.92 -26.62 -14.74
CA ARG A 352 8.02 -27.33 -14.07
C ARG A 352 9.31 -26.52 -14.10
N LEU A 353 9.67 -25.91 -15.23
CA LEU A 353 10.85 -25.06 -15.35
C LEU A 353 10.76 -23.83 -14.44
N ALA A 354 9.59 -23.23 -14.32
CA ALA A 354 9.36 -22.14 -13.37
C ALA A 354 9.50 -22.62 -11.91
N ARG A 355 8.95 -23.79 -11.55
CA ARG A 355 9.15 -24.40 -10.22
C ARG A 355 10.61 -24.65 -9.89
N LEU A 356 11.40 -25.14 -10.85
CA LEU A 356 12.84 -25.34 -10.68
C LEU A 356 13.59 -24.02 -10.46
N ALA A 357 13.20 -22.96 -11.20
CA ALA A 357 13.79 -21.64 -11.01
C ALA A 357 13.45 -21.05 -9.64
N ILE A 358 12.20 -21.21 -9.18
CA ILE A 358 11.77 -20.79 -7.84
C ILE A 358 12.52 -21.60 -6.76
N ASN A 359 12.59 -22.92 -6.90
CA ASN A 359 13.29 -23.79 -5.94
C ASN A 359 14.79 -23.47 -5.82
N GLY A 360 15.41 -22.99 -6.90
CA GLY A 360 16.82 -22.60 -6.94
C GLY A 360 17.11 -21.17 -6.46
N ASP A 361 16.09 -20.35 -6.17
CA ASP A 361 16.28 -19.01 -5.61
C ASP A 361 16.41 -19.09 -4.08
N GLU A 362 17.42 -18.41 -3.53
CA GLU A 362 17.72 -18.43 -2.08
C GLU A 362 16.58 -17.87 -1.22
N ASN A 363 15.72 -17.02 -1.78
CA ASN A 363 14.67 -16.27 -1.08
C ASN A 363 13.26 -16.70 -1.48
N SER A 364 13.12 -17.74 -2.30
CA SER A 364 11.83 -18.35 -2.69
C SER A 364 11.85 -19.88 -2.68
N GLY A 365 13.02 -20.50 -2.48
CA GLY A 365 13.27 -21.90 -2.77
C GLY A 365 12.90 -22.91 -1.68
N GLU A 366 13.68 -23.99 -1.58
CA GLU A 366 13.42 -25.15 -0.73
C GLU A 366 13.14 -24.87 0.76
N PRO A 367 13.73 -23.85 1.43
CA PRO A 367 13.28 -23.52 2.78
C PRO A 367 11.88 -22.93 2.83
N LEU A 368 11.38 -22.28 1.77
CA LEU A 368 10.15 -21.47 1.78
C LEU A 368 8.96 -22.09 1.04
N LEU A 369 9.21 -23.10 0.21
CA LEU A 369 8.20 -23.91 -0.50
C LEU A 369 7.33 -23.16 -1.52
N ASP A 370 7.67 -21.94 -1.92
CA ASP A 370 6.85 -21.17 -2.86
C ASP A 370 6.64 -21.90 -4.20
N TRP A 371 7.58 -22.75 -4.62
CA TRP A 371 7.47 -23.55 -5.85
C TRP A 371 6.26 -24.51 -5.85
N ALA A 372 5.79 -24.93 -4.67
CA ALA A 372 4.68 -25.86 -4.52
C ALA A 372 3.31 -25.18 -4.66
N VAL A 373 3.27 -23.84 -4.60
CA VAL A 373 2.03 -23.05 -4.60
C VAL A 373 1.27 -23.12 -5.93
N PRO A 374 1.89 -22.91 -7.11
CA PRO A 374 1.15 -22.85 -8.37
C PRO A 374 0.72 -24.25 -8.82
N CYS A 375 -0.57 -24.42 -9.10
CA CYS A 375 -1.19 -25.70 -9.48
C CYS A 375 -1.79 -25.62 -10.88
N LEU A 376 -1.43 -26.55 -11.76
CA LEU A 376 -2.00 -26.64 -13.10
C LEU A 376 -3.24 -27.54 -13.12
N PHE A 377 -4.39 -26.93 -13.42
CA PHE A 377 -5.67 -27.60 -13.65
C PHE A 377 -5.92 -27.79 -15.14
N VAL A 378 -6.42 -28.97 -15.53
CA VAL A 378 -6.67 -29.33 -16.93
C VAL A 378 -8.07 -29.91 -17.14
N GLY A 379 -8.78 -29.45 -18.18
CA GLY A 379 -10.17 -29.84 -18.50
C GLY A 379 -10.28 -31.01 -19.47
N GLY A 380 -9.47 -32.06 -19.27
CA GLY A 380 -9.39 -33.22 -20.16
C GLY A 380 -8.61 -33.01 -21.47
N SER A 381 -7.98 -31.84 -21.67
CA SER A 381 -6.95 -31.66 -22.71
C SER A 381 -5.56 -32.00 -22.18
N GLU A 382 -4.66 -32.40 -23.08
CA GLU A 382 -3.23 -32.43 -22.79
C GLU A 382 -2.69 -30.99 -22.61
N PRO A 383 -1.84 -30.73 -21.61
CA PRO A 383 -1.21 -29.43 -21.39
C PRO A 383 -0.03 -29.19 -22.36
N GLY A 384 -0.32 -29.28 -23.66
CA GLY A 384 0.65 -29.18 -24.76
C GLY A 384 1.15 -27.75 -25.04
N ALA A 385 1.93 -27.59 -26.11
CA ALA A 385 2.47 -26.30 -26.52
C ALA A 385 1.37 -25.34 -27.04
N ILE A 386 1.40 -24.08 -26.61
CA ILE A 386 0.47 -23.03 -27.06
C ILE A 386 1.00 -22.31 -28.30
N ILE A 387 2.31 -22.09 -28.37
CA ILE A 387 2.98 -21.41 -29.48
C ILE A 387 3.62 -22.42 -30.42
N ASP A 388 3.63 -22.13 -31.72
CA ASP A 388 4.38 -22.92 -32.69
C ASP A 388 5.89 -22.64 -32.54
N PRO A 389 6.72 -23.62 -32.11
CA PRO A 389 8.16 -23.41 -31.93
C PRO A 389 8.90 -23.12 -33.25
N GLU A 390 8.35 -23.52 -34.40
CA GLU A 390 8.99 -23.36 -35.71
C GLU A 390 8.65 -22.02 -36.37
N ALA A 391 7.65 -21.31 -35.84
CA ALA A 391 7.18 -20.05 -36.41
C ALA A 391 8.12 -18.87 -36.07
N LYS A 392 8.41 -18.03 -37.07
CA LYS A 392 9.32 -16.88 -36.92
C LYS A 392 8.60 -15.66 -36.36
N ALA A 393 9.07 -15.16 -35.22
CA ALA A 393 8.63 -13.90 -34.64
C ALA A 393 9.06 -12.69 -35.48
N ARG A 394 8.26 -11.62 -35.44
CA ARG A 394 8.55 -10.33 -36.08
C ARG A 394 8.47 -9.23 -35.01
N PRO A 395 9.60 -8.63 -34.62
CA PRO A 395 9.62 -7.49 -33.71
C PRO A 395 8.81 -6.32 -34.26
N GLU A 396 7.97 -5.71 -33.41
CA GLU A 396 7.39 -4.40 -33.68
C GLU A 396 8.28 -3.32 -33.04
N PRO A 397 8.51 -2.17 -33.71
CA PRO A 397 9.31 -1.10 -33.12
C PRO A 397 8.61 -0.55 -31.88
N ALA A 398 9.34 -0.47 -30.77
CA ALA A 398 8.81 0.10 -29.53
C ALA A 398 8.42 1.58 -29.74
N PRO A 399 7.29 2.03 -29.17
CA PRO A 399 6.94 3.45 -29.19
C PRO A 399 8.02 4.26 -28.47
N ARG A 400 8.51 5.32 -29.12
CA ARG A 400 9.53 6.20 -28.54
C ARG A 400 8.88 7.18 -27.58
N ARG A 401 9.24 7.12 -26.30
CA ARG A 401 8.92 8.18 -25.33
C ARG A 401 9.76 9.41 -25.59
N ILE A 402 9.12 10.58 -25.53
CA ILE A 402 9.75 11.87 -25.78
C ILE A 402 9.74 12.65 -24.47
N GLY A 403 10.92 12.97 -23.94
CA GLY A 403 10.97 13.75 -22.72
C GLY A 403 12.35 14.12 -22.22
N LEU A 404 12.39 15.22 -21.49
CA LEU A 404 13.54 15.77 -20.79
C LEU A 404 13.33 15.56 -19.28
N ARG A 405 14.05 14.60 -18.69
CA ARG A 405 14.07 14.38 -17.24
C ARG A 405 15.31 15.02 -16.64
N LEU A 406 15.15 16.26 -16.22
CA LEU A 406 16.18 17.15 -15.66
C LEU A 406 16.01 17.39 -14.15
N GLY A 407 14.99 16.81 -13.54
CA GLY A 407 14.81 16.68 -12.10
C GLY A 407 15.49 15.43 -11.55
N ILE A 408 15.41 15.24 -10.23
CA ILE A 408 15.97 14.08 -9.55
C ILE A 408 15.26 12.83 -10.08
N ARG A 409 15.98 12.01 -10.85
CA ARG A 409 15.52 10.65 -11.12
C ARG A 409 15.61 9.88 -9.82
N GLN A 410 14.47 9.63 -9.22
CA GLN A 410 14.42 8.64 -8.17
C GLN A 410 14.79 7.29 -8.82
N GLY A 411 15.84 6.65 -8.31
CA GLY A 411 16.25 5.32 -8.75
C GLY A 411 15.18 4.28 -8.43
N GLU A 412 15.55 3.00 -8.26
CA GLU A 412 14.68 2.05 -7.55
C GLU A 412 14.53 2.48 -6.08
N LEU A 413 13.85 3.59 -5.82
CA LEU A 413 13.60 4.14 -4.51
C LEU A 413 12.31 3.54 -3.98
N ARG A 414 12.41 3.11 -2.72
CA ARG A 414 11.37 2.46 -1.95
C ARG A 414 10.25 3.48 -1.76
N PHE A 415 9.18 3.29 -2.53
CA PHE A 415 8.03 4.17 -2.58
C PHE A 415 6.78 3.34 -2.31
N ILE A 416 5.83 3.92 -1.58
CA ILE A 416 4.49 3.35 -1.41
C ILE A 416 3.57 4.11 -2.36
N SER A 417 3.10 3.45 -3.42
CA SER A 417 2.44 4.09 -4.57
C SER A 417 1.29 5.05 -4.34
N ARG A 418 0.61 5.03 -3.17
CA ARG A 418 -0.57 5.87 -2.89
C ARG A 418 -1.53 5.89 -4.09
N LEU A 419 -2.16 4.74 -4.31
CA LEU A 419 -2.75 4.38 -5.60
C LEU A 419 -3.82 5.36 -6.10
N ALA A 420 -4.60 5.98 -5.20
CA ALA A 420 -5.63 6.93 -5.58
C ALA A 420 -5.01 8.21 -6.15
N GLU A 421 -4.00 8.74 -5.45
CA GLU A 421 -3.21 9.92 -5.78
C GLU A 421 -2.49 9.73 -7.11
N LEU A 422 -1.84 8.58 -7.31
CA LEU A 422 -1.14 8.28 -8.55
C LEU A 422 -2.10 8.18 -9.74
N ARG A 423 -3.25 7.52 -9.57
CA ARG A 423 -4.28 7.41 -10.63
C ARG A 423 -4.85 8.78 -11.00
N GLU A 424 -5.16 9.62 -10.02
CA GLU A 424 -5.62 10.99 -10.27
C GLU A 424 -4.55 11.81 -11.01
N GLY A 425 -3.30 11.73 -10.55
CA GLY A 425 -2.18 12.41 -11.21
C GLY A 425 -1.98 11.99 -12.67
N VAL A 426 -2.12 10.69 -12.97
CA VAL A 426 -2.09 10.17 -14.35
C VAL A 426 -3.25 10.71 -15.17
N ASP A 427 -4.46 10.74 -14.64
CA ASP A 427 -5.65 11.20 -15.36
C ASP A 427 -5.54 12.71 -15.68
N VAL A 428 -5.03 13.51 -14.74
CA VAL A 428 -4.77 14.95 -14.94
C VAL A 428 -3.70 15.18 -15.99
N LEU A 429 -2.51 14.58 -15.85
CA LEU A 429 -1.40 14.80 -16.77
C LEU A 429 -1.59 14.14 -18.14
N SER A 430 -2.47 13.14 -18.24
CA SER A 430 -2.93 12.58 -19.53
C SER A 430 -3.97 13.43 -20.23
N GLY A 431 -4.50 14.48 -19.59
CA GLY A 431 -5.57 15.31 -20.13
C GLY A 431 -6.92 14.60 -20.20
N GLN A 432 -7.13 13.55 -19.40
CA GLN A 432 -8.41 12.85 -19.28
C GLN A 432 -9.42 13.64 -18.42
N THR A 433 -8.93 14.61 -17.64
CA THR A 433 -9.74 15.53 -16.83
C THR A 433 -9.70 16.96 -17.38
N SER A 434 -10.59 17.81 -16.87
CA SER A 434 -10.58 19.26 -17.15
C SER A 434 -9.45 20.01 -16.44
N ALA A 435 -8.78 19.36 -15.49
CA ALA A 435 -7.72 19.97 -14.71
C ALA A 435 -6.52 20.33 -15.60
N ARG A 436 -5.91 21.47 -15.31
CA ARG A 436 -4.80 22.07 -16.05
C ARG A 436 -3.54 22.14 -15.19
N LEU A 437 -3.75 22.25 -13.88
CA LEU A 437 -2.75 22.23 -12.84
C LEU A 437 -2.98 21.03 -11.93
N LEU A 438 -1.96 20.20 -11.77
CA LEU A 438 -1.82 19.23 -10.69
C LEU A 438 -0.93 19.83 -9.61
N HIS A 439 -1.44 19.98 -8.39
CA HIS A 439 -0.70 20.57 -7.29
C HIS A 439 -0.48 19.53 -6.20
N VAL A 440 0.76 19.07 -6.04
CA VAL A 440 1.12 18.05 -5.05
C VAL A 440 1.67 18.74 -3.81
N VAL A 441 0.93 18.69 -2.72
CA VAL A 441 1.26 19.33 -1.44
C VAL A 441 1.66 18.26 -0.43
N GLY A 442 2.68 18.53 0.37
CA GLY A 442 3.02 17.65 1.48
C GLY A 442 4.34 18.00 2.14
N MET A 443 4.54 17.54 3.35
CA MET A 443 5.77 17.77 4.12
C MET A 443 7.03 17.28 3.37
N PRO A 444 8.24 17.72 3.74
CA PRO A 444 9.47 17.10 3.26
C PRO A 444 9.45 15.58 3.45
N SER A 445 10.04 14.84 2.50
CA SER A 445 10.13 13.37 2.52
C SER A 445 8.81 12.58 2.58
N THR A 446 7.67 13.19 2.24
CA THR A 446 6.40 12.44 2.04
C THR A 446 6.32 11.73 0.68
N GLY A 447 7.32 11.91 -0.18
CA GLY A 447 7.40 11.25 -1.48
C GLY A 447 6.83 12.03 -2.66
N LYS A 448 6.72 13.37 -2.58
CA LYS A 448 6.22 14.22 -3.68
C LYS A 448 6.94 13.99 -5.02
N THR A 449 8.27 14.09 -5.02
CA THR A 449 9.13 13.84 -6.19
C THR A 449 8.94 12.42 -6.72
N ALA A 450 8.87 11.43 -5.81
CA ALA A 450 8.68 10.02 -6.15
C ALA A 450 7.33 9.79 -6.84
N LEU A 451 6.26 10.38 -6.30
CA LEU A 451 4.91 10.32 -6.87
C LEU A 451 4.89 10.92 -8.28
N LEU A 452 5.48 12.11 -8.47
CA LEU A 452 5.51 12.80 -9.76
C LEU A 452 6.29 12.01 -10.82
N ASP A 453 7.48 11.49 -10.48
CA ASP A 453 8.24 10.64 -11.40
C ASP A 453 7.46 9.35 -11.75
N ARG A 454 6.75 8.76 -10.77
CA ARG A 454 5.89 7.60 -10.97
C ARG A 454 4.73 7.89 -11.92
N ILE A 455 4.05 9.03 -11.76
CA ILE A 455 2.99 9.46 -12.66
C ILE A 455 3.54 9.58 -14.09
N LEU A 456 4.71 10.20 -14.28
CA LEU A 456 5.33 10.38 -15.59
C LEU A 456 5.75 9.05 -16.25
N GLU A 457 6.08 8.02 -15.48
CA GLU A 457 6.31 6.66 -16.00
C GLU A 457 5.05 6.02 -16.57
N GLU A 458 3.86 6.38 -16.09
CA GLU A 458 2.59 5.74 -16.46
C GLU A 458 1.87 6.45 -17.61
N LEU A 459 2.34 7.62 -18.03
CA LEU A 459 1.78 8.35 -19.17
C LEU A 459 1.99 7.60 -20.50
N ASP A 460 1.02 7.79 -21.40
CA ASP A 460 1.09 7.26 -22.77
C ASP A 460 2.34 7.78 -23.49
N PRO A 461 3.06 6.95 -24.27
CA PRO A 461 4.26 7.38 -24.99
C PRO A 461 4.06 8.58 -25.93
N GLY A 462 2.83 8.90 -26.34
CA GLY A 462 2.49 10.06 -27.15
C GLY A 462 2.46 11.39 -26.39
N ILE A 463 2.60 11.39 -25.06
CA ILE A 463 2.66 12.61 -24.24
C ILE A 463 4.12 13.00 -24.02
N ALA A 464 4.49 14.21 -24.41
CA ALA A 464 5.83 14.74 -24.25
C ALA A 464 6.08 15.20 -22.80
N LEU A 465 7.22 14.85 -22.20
CA LEU A 465 7.46 15.03 -20.77
C LEU A 465 8.60 16.01 -20.48
N LEU A 466 8.42 16.98 -19.59
CA LEU A 466 9.49 17.78 -18.99
C LEU A 466 9.39 17.66 -17.46
N PHE A 467 10.46 17.22 -16.81
CA PHE A 467 10.56 17.20 -15.34
C PHE A 467 11.81 17.96 -14.91
N ILE A 468 11.65 19.01 -14.10
CA ILE A 468 12.74 19.89 -13.66
C ILE A 468 12.42 20.47 -12.28
N SER A 469 13.43 20.79 -11.46
CA SER A 469 13.20 21.52 -10.19
C SER A 469 13.26 23.03 -10.39
N ALA A 470 12.49 23.77 -9.60
CA ALA A 470 12.56 25.22 -9.53
C ALA A 470 13.96 25.68 -9.13
N LYS A 471 14.63 24.95 -8.21
CA LYS A 471 16.03 25.20 -7.83
C LYS A 471 16.97 25.25 -9.03
N ARG A 472 16.83 24.31 -9.97
CA ARG A 472 17.65 24.27 -11.19
C ARG A 472 17.34 25.43 -12.13
N LEU A 473 16.07 25.78 -12.31
CA LEU A 473 15.68 26.91 -13.15
C LEU A 473 16.18 28.24 -12.58
N LEU A 474 16.09 28.43 -11.27
CA LEU A 474 16.51 29.66 -10.57
C LEU A 474 18.02 29.81 -10.47
N ALA A 475 18.80 28.76 -10.75
CA ALA A 475 20.25 28.84 -10.85
C ALA A 475 20.71 29.53 -12.16
N GLU A 476 19.84 29.62 -13.17
CA GLU A 476 20.13 30.27 -14.44
C GLU A 476 19.93 31.79 -14.38
N GLN A 477 20.66 32.53 -15.23
CA GLN A 477 20.55 34.00 -15.27
C GLN A 477 19.16 34.51 -15.69
N ASP A 478 18.45 33.72 -16.51
CA ASP A 478 17.10 34.02 -17.03
C ASP A 478 16.27 32.73 -16.99
N PRO A 479 15.62 32.43 -15.84
CA PRO A 479 14.89 31.18 -15.63
C PRO A 479 13.76 30.95 -16.64
N VAL A 480 13.06 32.02 -17.06
CA VAL A 480 11.97 31.95 -18.04
C VAL A 480 12.51 31.57 -19.42
N ARG A 481 13.65 32.14 -19.81
CA ARG A 481 14.30 31.80 -21.09
C ARG A 481 14.78 30.35 -21.11
N GLU A 482 15.29 29.84 -20.01
CA GLU A 482 15.69 28.43 -19.93
C GLU A 482 14.48 27.50 -20.03
N LEU A 483 13.40 27.78 -19.29
CA LEU A 483 12.14 27.04 -19.43
C LEU A 483 11.64 27.03 -20.88
N ALA A 484 11.66 28.19 -21.55
CA ALA A 484 11.27 28.32 -22.96
C ALA A 484 12.15 27.48 -23.90
N ARG A 485 13.47 27.40 -23.66
CA ARG A 485 14.39 26.54 -24.44
C ARG A 485 14.04 25.07 -24.31
N LEU A 486 13.86 24.60 -23.09
CA LEU A 486 13.55 23.20 -22.79
C LEU A 486 12.22 22.77 -23.40
N VAL A 487 11.18 23.61 -23.29
CA VAL A 487 9.88 23.33 -23.91
C VAL A 487 9.98 23.36 -25.44
N ALA A 488 10.73 24.30 -26.01
CA ALA A 488 10.92 24.36 -27.47
C ALA A 488 11.69 23.15 -28.01
N GLU A 489 12.64 22.61 -27.24
CA GLU A 489 13.32 21.35 -27.55
C GLU A 489 12.37 20.17 -27.49
N LEU A 490 11.62 20.04 -26.39
CA LEU A 490 10.62 18.98 -26.21
C LEU A 490 9.63 18.91 -27.37
N MET A 491 9.11 20.07 -27.79
CA MET A 491 8.18 20.17 -28.91
C MET A 491 8.81 19.79 -30.25
N ARG A 492 10.07 20.16 -30.50
CA ARG A 492 10.78 19.76 -31.74
C ARG A 492 10.97 18.25 -31.79
N ASP A 493 11.31 17.63 -30.67
CA ASP A 493 11.45 16.18 -30.57
C ASP A 493 10.11 15.46 -30.77
N ALA A 494 9.01 16.06 -30.31
CA ALA A 494 7.64 15.65 -30.61
C ALA A 494 7.20 15.89 -32.06
N GLY A 495 8.06 16.44 -32.91
CA GLY A 495 7.78 16.71 -34.33
C GLY A 495 6.96 17.98 -34.58
N ALA A 496 6.74 18.82 -33.56
CA ALA A 496 6.04 20.08 -33.69
C ALA A 496 6.97 21.19 -34.23
N ARG A 497 6.38 22.15 -34.96
CA ARG A 497 7.08 23.36 -35.39
C ARG A 497 7.02 24.39 -34.27
N THR A 498 8.15 25.00 -33.93
CA THR A 498 8.25 25.99 -32.86
C THR A 498 8.82 27.32 -33.34
N VAL A 499 8.32 28.43 -32.79
CA VAL A 499 8.93 29.74 -32.92
C VAL A 499 10.36 29.73 -32.35
N ARG A 500 11.33 30.19 -33.15
CA ARG A 500 12.74 30.33 -32.72
C ARG A 500 12.91 31.54 -31.79
N GLU A 501 13.83 31.44 -30.83
CA GLU A 501 14.16 32.46 -29.81
C GLU A 501 14.38 33.87 -30.39
N GLY A 502 15.04 33.99 -31.56
CA GLY A 502 15.17 35.26 -32.28
C GLY A 502 15.82 36.37 -31.43
N ARG A 503 15.26 37.59 -31.48
CA ARG A 503 15.64 38.75 -30.65
C ARG A 503 14.56 39.10 -29.61
N PHE A 504 13.72 38.14 -29.26
CA PHE A 504 12.61 38.36 -28.33
C PHE A 504 13.13 38.48 -26.88
N SER A 505 12.37 39.19 -26.04
CA SER A 505 12.52 39.04 -24.59
C SER A 505 12.11 37.62 -24.18
N ALA A 506 12.50 37.18 -22.98
CA ALA A 506 12.16 35.85 -22.49
C ALA A 506 10.64 35.64 -22.42
N GLY A 507 9.91 36.61 -21.86
CA GLY A 507 8.44 36.60 -21.78
C GLY A 507 7.77 36.60 -23.16
N ASP A 508 8.21 37.47 -24.09
CA ASP A 508 7.64 37.52 -25.44
C ASP A 508 7.83 36.21 -26.21
N TRP A 509 8.98 35.56 -26.02
CA TRP A 509 9.24 34.27 -26.65
C TRP A 509 8.39 33.16 -26.02
N TRP A 510 8.28 33.15 -24.69
CA TRP A 510 7.45 32.20 -23.95
C TRP A 510 5.98 32.28 -24.39
N GLU A 511 5.39 33.47 -24.45
CA GLU A 511 4.00 33.64 -24.88
C GLU A 511 3.74 33.10 -26.30
N ARG A 512 4.68 33.31 -27.22
CA ARG A 512 4.59 32.79 -28.59
C ARG A 512 4.71 31.27 -28.61
N LEU A 513 5.62 30.71 -27.81
CA LEU A 513 5.82 29.28 -27.69
C LEU A 513 4.59 28.59 -27.11
N LEU A 514 3.93 29.20 -26.11
CA LEU A 514 2.67 28.70 -25.56
C LEU A 514 1.56 28.59 -26.62
N GLY A 515 1.55 29.49 -27.62
CA GLY A 515 0.65 29.39 -28.76
C GLY A 515 0.86 28.11 -29.55
N ASP A 516 2.11 27.76 -29.84
CA ASP A 516 2.47 26.54 -30.56
C ASP A 516 2.24 25.27 -29.69
N LEU A 517 2.39 25.37 -28.36
CA LEU A 517 2.27 24.25 -27.41
C LEU A 517 0.83 23.74 -27.26
N THR A 518 -0.18 24.54 -27.65
CA THR A 518 -1.60 24.19 -27.48
C THR A 518 -2.00 22.85 -28.11
N GLU A 519 -1.36 22.46 -29.21
CA GLU A 519 -1.63 21.24 -29.98
C GLU A 519 -0.70 20.05 -29.62
N VAL A 520 0.23 20.25 -28.68
CA VAL A 520 1.19 19.21 -28.27
C VAL A 520 0.75 18.66 -26.90
N PRO A 521 0.36 17.38 -26.79
CA PRO A 521 0.15 16.75 -25.50
C PRO A 521 1.45 16.73 -24.72
N ALA A 522 1.51 17.50 -23.63
CA ALA A 522 2.73 17.66 -22.84
C ALA A 522 2.43 17.70 -21.34
N ALA A 523 3.25 17.02 -20.55
CA ALA A 523 3.26 17.12 -19.10
C ALA A 523 4.53 17.83 -18.64
N ILE A 524 4.38 19.02 -18.06
CA ILE A 524 5.47 19.83 -17.51
C ILE A 524 5.39 19.73 -15.99
N VAL A 525 6.46 19.29 -15.35
CA VAL A 525 6.52 19.05 -13.90
C VAL A 525 7.63 19.90 -13.30
N ILE A 526 7.26 20.70 -12.29
CA ILE A 526 8.15 21.56 -11.52
C ILE A 526 8.22 21.05 -10.07
N ASP A 527 9.39 20.55 -9.67
CA ASP A 527 9.67 20.23 -8.26
C ASP A 527 10.16 21.46 -7.48
N ASP A 528 10.23 21.37 -6.16
CA ASP A 528 10.68 22.46 -5.27
C ASP A 528 9.92 23.79 -5.48
N GLY A 529 8.62 23.71 -5.78
CA GLY A 529 7.81 24.87 -6.13
C GLY A 529 7.71 25.94 -5.03
N ASP A 530 8.03 25.60 -3.77
CA ASP A 530 8.11 26.56 -2.66
C ASP A 530 9.12 27.70 -2.95
N LEU A 531 10.16 27.41 -3.73
CA LEU A 531 11.17 28.39 -4.13
C LEU A 531 10.62 29.48 -5.06
N LEU A 532 9.47 29.26 -5.69
CA LEU A 532 8.80 30.23 -6.56
C LEU A 532 8.20 31.41 -5.77
N LEU A 533 7.93 31.24 -4.48
CA LEU A 533 7.43 32.28 -3.57
C LEU A 533 8.55 33.04 -2.83
N GLY A 534 9.81 32.61 -2.98
CA GLY A 534 10.94 33.22 -2.30
C GLY A 534 11.47 34.48 -2.99
N ASP A 535 12.40 35.17 -2.33
CA ASP A 535 13.07 36.38 -2.83
C ASP A 535 14.19 36.09 -3.85
N ALA A 536 14.25 34.87 -4.39
CA ALA A 536 15.27 34.47 -5.35
C ALA A 536 15.13 35.28 -6.67
N PRO A 537 16.25 35.77 -7.27
CA PRO A 537 16.19 36.50 -8.53
C PRO A 537 15.48 35.69 -9.63
N GLY A 538 14.46 36.26 -10.26
CA GLY A 538 13.69 35.62 -11.34
C GLY A 538 12.56 34.69 -10.89
N ALA A 539 12.35 34.49 -9.58
CA ALA A 539 11.26 33.65 -9.05
C ALA A 539 9.87 34.17 -9.45
N ALA A 540 9.62 35.48 -9.28
CA ALA A 540 8.35 36.11 -9.67
C ALA A 540 8.09 36.02 -11.18
N ASP A 541 9.13 36.20 -12.01
CA ASP A 541 9.02 36.11 -13.47
C ASP A 541 8.70 34.66 -13.91
N LEU A 542 9.35 33.68 -13.27
CA LEU A 542 9.11 32.26 -13.51
C LEU A 542 7.69 31.84 -13.09
N LEU A 543 7.24 32.29 -11.91
CA LEU A 543 5.87 32.04 -11.44
C LEU A 543 4.85 32.63 -12.42
N GLY A 544 5.06 33.87 -12.89
CA GLY A 544 4.22 34.49 -13.93
C GLY A 544 4.19 33.71 -15.23
N ALA A 545 5.34 33.16 -15.67
CA ALA A 545 5.41 32.30 -16.85
C ALA A 545 4.60 31.01 -16.70
N LEU A 546 4.63 30.38 -15.52
CA LEU A 546 3.84 29.18 -15.21
C LEU A 546 2.34 29.47 -15.11
N MET A 547 1.93 30.62 -14.56
CA MET A 547 0.53 31.07 -14.56
C MET A 547 0.02 31.26 -16.00
N LEU A 548 0.80 31.87 -16.88
CA LEU A 548 0.43 32.02 -18.30
C LEU A 548 0.23 30.66 -19.00
N LEU A 549 1.02 29.63 -18.65
CA LEU A 549 0.83 28.28 -19.19
C LEU A 549 -0.53 27.69 -18.77
N THR A 550 -0.92 27.82 -17.51
CA THR A 550 -2.17 27.24 -17.00
C THR A 550 -3.42 27.98 -17.48
N GLU A 551 -3.31 29.27 -17.82
CA GLU A 551 -4.42 30.06 -18.39
C GLU A 551 -4.71 29.74 -19.88
N ARG A 552 -3.71 29.29 -20.64
CA ARG A 552 -3.81 29.09 -22.10
C ARG A 552 -4.46 27.76 -22.48
N ARG A 553 -5.70 27.74 -22.97
CA ARG A 553 -6.40 26.49 -23.35
C ARG A 553 -5.60 25.66 -24.36
N GLY A 554 -5.27 24.42 -24.00
CA GLY A 554 -4.48 23.49 -24.82
C GLY A 554 -4.31 22.11 -24.17
N CYS A 555 -3.53 21.25 -24.83
CA CYS A 555 -3.25 19.88 -24.38
C CYS A 555 -2.14 19.76 -23.32
N ALA A 556 -1.35 20.81 -23.10
CA ALA A 556 -0.33 20.82 -22.07
C ALA A 556 -0.93 20.87 -20.64
N ARG A 557 -0.27 20.21 -19.69
CA ARG A 557 -0.62 20.12 -18.27
C ARG A 557 0.60 20.44 -17.42
N LEU A 558 0.38 21.19 -16.34
CA LEU A 558 1.42 21.57 -15.38
C LEU A 558 1.23 20.75 -14.09
N ALA A 559 2.31 20.21 -13.53
CA ALA A 559 2.35 19.74 -12.15
C ALA A 559 3.38 20.55 -11.35
N VAL A 560 3.05 20.87 -10.09
CA VAL A 560 3.97 21.52 -9.15
C VAL A 560 3.95 20.79 -7.82
N ALA A 561 5.12 20.50 -7.24
CA ALA A 561 5.24 19.99 -5.88
C ALA A 561 5.65 21.09 -4.89
N THR A 562 4.96 21.19 -3.77
CA THR A 562 5.23 22.18 -2.71
C THR A 562 5.01 21.60 -1.30
N THR A 563 5.48 22.30 -0.27
CA THR A 563 5.21 21.97 1.14
C THR A 563 3.88 22.50 1.66
N GLY A 564 3.41 23.62 1.11
CA GLY A 564 2.12 24.22 1.44
C GLY A 564 1.35 24.68 0.20
N ASP A 565 0.18 25.28 0.40
CA ASP A 565 -0.66 25.72 -0.72
C ASP A 565 -0.05 26.89 -1.52
N LEU A 566 0.03 26.76 -2.84
CA LEU A 566 0.57 27.78 -3.75
C LEU A 566 -0.56 28.66 -4.31
N ALA A 567 -1.16 29.47 -3.42
CA ALA A 567 -2.36 30.25 -3.73
C ALA A 567 -2.21 31.17 -4.95
N GLU A 568 -1.02 31.72 -5.20
CA GLU A 568 -0.77 32.59 -6.35
C GLU A 568 -0.94 31.87 -7.70
N LEU A 569 -0.57 30.59 -7.79
CA LEU A 569 -0.69 29.79 -9.01
C LEU A 569 -2.11 29.26 -9.22
N THR A 570 -2.86 29.00 -8.14
CA THR A 570 -4.22 28.44 -8.19
C THR A 570 -5.30 29.50 -8.34
N ARG A 571 -5.10 30.71 -7.80
CA ARG A 571 -6.07 31.83 -7.83
C ARG A 571 -6.65 32.22 -9.20
N PRO A 572 -5.90 32.20 -10.33
CA PRO A 572 -6.46 32.56 -11.63
C PRO A 572 -7.35 31.46 -12.24
N LEU A 573 -7.33 30.24 -11.69
CA LEU A 573 -7.98 29.06 -12.25
C LEU A 573 -9.33 28.78 -11.57
N ARG A 574 -10.23 28.09 -12.29
CA ARG A 574 -11.47 27.58 -11.68
C ARG A 574 -11.16 26.36 -10.81
N PRO A 575 -12.00 26.04 -9.80
CA PRO A 575 -11.85 24.81 -9.01
C PRO A 575 -11.74 23.54 -9.87
N SER A 576 -12.58 23.40 -10.92
CA SER A 576 -12.49 22.30 -11.90
C SER A 576 -11.21 22.23 -12.75
N GLU A 577 -10.39 23.30 -12.75
CA GLU A 577 -9.13 23.41 -13.51
C GLU A 577 -7.90 23.14 -12.64
N VAL A 578 -8.08 22.99 -11.33
CA VAL A 578 -7.02 22.63 -10.38
C VAL A 578 -7.35 21.28 -9.75
N ARG A 579 -6.34 20.44 -9.60
CA ARG A 579 -6.43 19.23 -8.78
C ARG A 579 -5.30 19.24 -7.77
N THR A 580 -5.65 19.06 -6.51
CA THR A 580 -4.68 19.01 -5.42
C THR A 580 -4.51 17.56 -4.96
N ILE A 581 -3.28 17.14 -4.76
CA ILE A 581 -2.94 15.88 -4.10
C ILE A 581 -2.27 16.22 -2.78
N ARG A 582 -2.84 15.78 -1.66
CA ARG A 582 -2.25 16.00 -0.33
C ARG A 582 -1.55 14.74 0.17
N LEU A 583 -0.23 14.87 0.40
CA LEU A 583 0.63 13.78 0.85
C LEU A 583 1.05 13.94 2.30
N ASP A 584 0.60 13.02 3.14
CA ASP A 584 1.02 12.91 4.54
C ASP A 584 2.27 12.05 4.75
N ALA A 585 2.76 11.98 5.98
CA ALA A 585 3.74 10.98 6.39
C ALA A 585 3.16 9.55 6.21
N LEU A 586 4.03 8.55 6.11
CA LEU A 586 3.57 7.17 6.11
C LEU A 586 2.91 6.83 7.46
N SER A 587 1.87 6.01 7.42
CA SER A 587 1.22 5.43 8.59
C SER A 587 1.76 4.02 8.85
N TRP A 588 1.66 3.55 10.10
CA TRP A 588 2.04 2.16 10.41
C TRP A 588 1.32 1.13 9.52
N PRO A 589 0.00 1.21 9.27
CA PRO A 589 -0.64 0.19 8.43
C PRO A 589 -0.12 0.17 6.98
N GLU A 590 0.31 1.31 6.41
CA GLU A 590 0.97 1.34 5.09
C GLU A 590 2.34 0.64 5.14
N VAL A 591 3.15 0.95 6.15
CA VAL A 591 4.47 0.34 6.32
C VAL A 591 4.35 -1.15 6.62
N TRP A 592 3.43 -1.55 7.51
CA TRP A 592 3.14 -2.95 7.81
C TRP A 592 2.72 -3.72 6.56
N GLN A 593 1.85 -3.12 5.75
CA GLN A 593 1.42 -3.73 4.51
C GLN A 593 2.55 -3.88 3.50
N TRP A 594 3.43 -2.88 3.42
CA TRP A 594 4.63 -2.94 2.61
C TRP A 594 5.59 -4.03 3.12
N ILE A 595 5.81 -4.15 4.43
CA ILE A 595 6.59 -5.22 5.08
C ILE A 595 6.01 -6.59 4.74
N ARG A 596 4.70 -6.78 4.92
CA ARG A 596 4.02 -8.06 4.66
C ARG A 596 4.23 -8.59 3.25
N ARG A 597 4.47 -7.71 2.29
CA ARG A 597 4.61 -8.07 0.87
C ARG A 597 6.05 -8.13 0.39
N ASN A 598 6.88 -7.21 0.85
CA ASN A 598 8.26 -7.08 0.38
C ASN A 598 9.24 -7.80 1.30
N LEU A 599 8.93 -7.92 2.59
CA LEU A 599 9.81 -8.42 3.65
C LEU A 599 9.11 -9.52 4.47
N PRO A 600 8.70 -10.64 3.85
CA PRO A 600 7.93 -11.68 4.52
C PRO A 600 8.68 -12.32 5.71
N ALA A 601 10.01 -12.26 5.74
CA ALA A 601 10.80 -12.71 6.90
C ALA A 601 10.39 -12.00 8.21
N LEU A 602 10.10 -10.69 8.15
CA LEU A 602 9.66 -9.94 9.34
C LEU A 602 8.26 -10.34 9.82
N THR A 603 7.42 -10.89 8.94
CA THR A 603 6.05 -11.29 9.31
C THR A 603 5.98 -12.52 10.23
N ARG A 604 7.13 -13.11 10.53
CA ARG A 604 7.28 -14.12 11.58
C ARG A 604 7.26 -13.52 12.99
N TYR A 605 7.56 -12.22 13.12
CA TYR A 605 7.34 -11.49 14.36
C TYR A 605 5.88 -11.00 14.42
N PRO A 606 5.28 -10.93 15.62
CA PRO A 606 3.97 -10.32 15.80
C PRO A 606 3.96 -8.85 15.35
N GLU A 607 2.88 -8.43 14.67
CA GLU A 607 2.73 -7.04 14.19
C GLU A 607 2.93 -6.02 15.32
N LYS A 608 2.42 -6.33 16.52
CA LYS A 608 2.51 -5.48 17.71
C LYS A 608 3.95 -5.19 18.14
N ASP A 609 4.87 -6.14 17.93
CA ASP A 609 6.27 -5.95 18.33
C ASP A 609 7.02 -5.12 17.29
N LEU A 610 6.72 -5.32 16.00
CA LEU A 610 7.30 -4.50 14.93
C LEU A 610 6.76 -3.06 14.96
N SER A 611 5.49 -2.85 15.30
CA SER A 611 4.90 -1.49 15.35
C SER A 611 5.60 -0.58 16.35
N ARG A 612 6.23 -1.14 17.39
CA ARG A 612 7.04 -0.40 18.38
C ARG A 612 8.32 0.16 17.78
N LEU A 613 8.87 -0.53 16.78
CA LEU A 613 10.08 -0.10 16.09
C LEU A 613 9.81 1.03 15.09
N TYR A 614 8.54 1.40 14.86
CA TYR A 614 8.17 2.40 13.86
C TYR A 614 8.76 3.80 14.13
N THR A 615 8.99 4.14 15.41
CA THR A 615 9.63 5.39 15.81
C THR A 615 11.12 5.43 15.44
N ASP A 616 11.80 4.27 15.54
CA ASP A 616 13.25 4.14 15.39
C ASP A 616 13.66 3.76 13.96
N VAL A 617 12.90 2.86 13.32
CA VAL A 617 13.13 2.36 11.95
C VAL A 617 12.40 3.28 10.96
N ARG A 618 13.00 4.45 10.77
CA ARG A 618 12.39 5.62 10.12
C ARG A 618 12.23 5.54 8.60
N HIS A 619 12.93 4.63 7.95
CA HIS A 619 13.02 4.53 6.49
C HIS A 619 12.77 3.10 6.03
N LEU A 620 12.18 2.93 4.85
CA LEU A 620 11.91 1.60 4.27
C LEU A 620 13.21 0.80 4.08
N GLU A 621 14.31 1.48 3.78
CA GLU A 621 15.69 0.96 3.74
C GLU A 621 16.07 0.18 5.00
N LEU A 622 15.75 0.74 6.17
CA LEU A 622 16.13 0.17 7.45
C LEU A 622 15.28 -1.07 7.79
N TRP A 623 14.03 -1.11 7.31
CA TRP A 623 13.20 -2.30 7.41
C TRP A 623 13.76 -3.45 6.59
N GLU A 624 14.29 -3.21 5.39
CA GLU A 624 14.93 -4.27 4.60
C GLU A 624 16.19 -4.80 5.29
N GLN A 625 17.04 -3.89 5.78
CA GLN A 625 18.23 -4.27 6.53
C GLN A 625 17.86 -5.07 7.79
N LEU A 626 16.78 -4.70 8.48
CA LEU A 626 16.26 -5.46 9.62
C LEU A 626 15.79 -6.85 9.19
N ALA A 627 15.13 -6.98 8.05
CA ALA A 627 14.69 -8.27 7.49
C ALA A 627 15.89 -9.16 7.16
N ASP A 628 16.93 -8.60 6.54
CA ASP A 628 18.17 -9.32 6.22
C ASP A 628 18.89 -9.80 7.49
N LEU A 629 18.98 -8.94 8.51
CA LEU A 629 19.57 -9.31 9.81
C LEU A 629 18.75 -10.39 10.52
N ALA A 630 17.42 -10.26 10.53
CA ALA A 630 16.54 -11.27 11.13
C ALA A 630 16.66 -12.63 10.42
N ALA A 631 16.71 -12.63 9.09
CA ALA A 631 16.92 -13.83 8.29
C ALA A 631 18.29 -14.49 8.57
N GLN A 632 19.35 -13.69 8.75
CA GLN A 632 20.68 -14.19 9.10
C GLN A 632 20.77 -14.75 10.52
N ASN A 633 20.06 -14.14 11.48
CA ASN A 633 20.03 -14.60 12.87
C ASN A 633 19.33 -15.96 13.01
N GLY A 634 18.25 -16.18 12.26
CA GLY A 634 17.52 -17.45 12.19
C GLY A 634 16.59 -17.73 13.38
N THR A 635 16.70 -16.97 14.47
CA THR A 635 15.79 -16.99 15.63
C THR A 635 14.81 -15.81 15.57
N PHE A 636 13.51 -16.11 15.61
CA PHE A 636 12.43 -15.13 15.48
C PHE A 636 11.74 -14.87 16.83
N GLU A 637 12.54 -14.66 17.87
CA GLU A 637 12.06 -14.31 19.21
C GLU A 637 11.90 -12.79 19.35
N PRO A 638 10.72 -12.26 19.74
CA PRO A 638 10.50 -10.81 19.85
C PRO A 638 11.49 -10.09 20.78
N GLN A 639 12.06 -10.80 21.75
CA GLN A 639 13.04 -10.28 22.71
C GLN A 639 14.38 -9.89 22.05
N GLU A 640 14.66 -10.40 20.85
CA GLU A 640 15.89 -10.12 20.11
C GLU A 640 15.79 -8.87 19.22
N LEU A 641 14.56 -8.43 18.88
CA LEU A 641 14.33 -7.27 18.02
C LEU A 641 15.09 -6.01 18.47
N PRO A 642 15.13 -5.63 19.77
CA PRO A 642 15.91 -4.46 20.21
C PRO A 642 17.41 -4.60 19.91
N ASN A 643 17.96 -5.81 19.97
CA ASN A 643 19.37 -6.04 19.66
C ASN A 643 19.64 -5.94 18.15
N LEU A 644 18.73 -6.45 17.32
CA LEU A 644 18.83 -6.33 15.86
C LEU A 644 18.75 -4.85 15.43
N VAL A 645 17.85 -4.07 16.03
CA VAL A 645 17.73 -2.63 15.73
C VAL A 645 18.98 -1.85 16.14
N ARG A 646 19.61 -2.18 17.29
CA ARG A 646 20.89 -1.57 17.69
C ARG A 646 22.01 -1.83 16.66
N GLN A 647 22.00 -2.99 16.00
CA GLN A 647 23.00 -3.32 14.96
C GLN A 647 22.84 -2.47 13.69
N LEU A 648 21.64 -1.92 13.43
CA LEU A 648 21.40 -0.97 12.35
C LEU A 648 22.10 0.39 12.58
N GLY A 649 22.63 0.65 13.78
CA GLY A 649 23.21 1.94 14.15
C GLY A 649 22.17 3.04 14.43
N VAL A 650 20.90 2.65 14.59
CA VAL A 650 19.79 3.53 14.97
C VAL A 650 19.97 3.90 16.46
N GLY A 651 20.37 5.15 16.75
CA GLY A 651 20.49 5.66 18.13
C GLY A 651 21.89 6.07 18.62
N ALA A 652 22.94 5.97 17.79
CA ALA A 652 24.21 6.64 18.11
C ALA A 652 24.19 8.07 17.56
N ALA A 653 24.20 9.08 18.45
CA ALA A 653 24.42 10.46 18.06
C ALA A 653 25.67 10.55 17.17
N LYS A 654 25.49 10.83 15.87
CA LYS A 654 26.61 11.09 14.97
C LYS A 654 27.21 12.44 15.36
N THR A 655 28.41 12.42 15.93
CA THR A 655 29.38 13.50 15.76
C THR A 655 29.56 13.70 14.25
N PRO A 656 29.61 14.94 13.72
CA PRO A 656 29.78 15.13 12.28
C PRO A 656 31.16 14.62 11.87
N GLU A 657 31.20 13.42 11.29
CA GLU A 657 32.39 12.90 10.62
C GLU A 657 32.45 13.48 9.20
N PRO A 658 33.67 13.83 8.72
CA PRO A 658 33.85 14.48 7.43
C PRO A 658 33.47 13.51 6.31
N GLU A 659 32.85 14.06 5.26
CA GLU A 659 32.36 13.31 4.11
C GLU A 659 33.34 12.21 3.66
N PRO A 660 32.90 10.95 3.52
CA PRO A 660 33.71 9.94 2.89
C PRO A 660 33.82 10.28 1.40
N ASN A 661 35.03 10.60 0.98
CA ASN A 661 35.42 10.69 -0.43
C ASN A 661 34.83 9.52 -1.21
N GLY A 662 34.04 9.86 -2.24
CA GLY A 662 33.39 8.90 -3.11
C GLY A 662 34.37 7.91 -3.73
N SER A 663 33.94 6.66 -3.77
CA SER A 663 34.35 5.73 -4.81
C SER A 663 33.10 5.08 -5.39
N ASP A 664 32.80 5.53 -6.61
CA ASP A 664 32.20 4.84 -7.74
C ASP A 664 30.90 4.06 -7.52
N PHE A 665 29.77 4.66 -7.93
CA PHE A 665 28.84 4.04 -8.89
C PHE A 665 27.91 5.11 -9.53
N PHE A 666 27.90 5.14 -10.88
CA PHE A 666 27.14 5.99 -11.83
C PHE A 666 27.58 7.45 -12.10
N GLY A 667 28.23 7.65 -13.25
CA GLY A 667 27.68 8.46 -14.34
C GLY A 667 27.53 9.98 -14.14
N ALA A 668 28.67 10.69 -14.04
CA ALA A 668 28.90 12.09 -14.39
C ALA A 668 27.69 13.06 -14.41
N GLU A 669 27.44 13.71 -13.27
CA GLU A 669 26.88 15.07 -13.24
C GLU A 669 27.93 16.03 -12.65
N THR A 670 28.15 17.13 -13.36
CA THR A 670 29.03 18.23 -12.98
C THR A 670 28.52 18.91 -11.72
N ALA A 671 29.38 19.00 -10.70
CA ALA A 671 29.11 19.70 -9.44
C ALA A 671 28.68 21.16 -9.68
N VAL A 672 27.51 21.53 -9.16
CA VAL A 672 27.05 22.92 -8.99
C VAL A 672 27.44 23.33 -7.55
N PRO A 673 28.11 24.48 -7.35
CA PRO A 673 28.55 24.89 -6.02
C PRO A 673 27.36 25.25 -5.10
N GLU A 674 27.46 24.85 -3.83
CA GLU A 674 26.56 25.24 -2.75
C GLU A 674 26.44 26.77 -2.66
N MET A 675 25.26 27.28 -3.00
CA MET A 675 24.89 28.68 -2.80
C MET A 675 24.01 28.76 -1.55
N ALA A 676 24.38 29.67 -0.64
CA ALA A 676 23.76 29.89 0.65
C ALA A 676 22.23 30.00 0.56
N ALA A 677 21.54 29.32 1.49
CA ALA A 677 20.10 29.20 1.60
C ALA A 677 19.40 30.56 1.46
N ALA A 678 18.69 30.75 0.35
CA ALA A 678 17.71 31.81 0.21
C ALA A 678 16.52 31.49 1.15
N THR A 679 16.14 32.46 1.97
CA THR A 679 15.03 32.36 2.92
C THR A 679 13.71 32.19 2.18
N ALA A 680 13.23 30.95 2.09
CA ALA A 680 11.90 30.61 1.58
C ALA A 680 10.82 30.94 2.64
N ALA A 681 9.60 31.20 2.19
CA ALA A 681 8.40 31.30 3.04
C ALA A 681 8.30 30.05 3.95
N PRO A 682 7.71 30.17 5.16
CA PRO A 682 7.79 29.10 6.15
C PRO A 682 7.09 27.83 5.64
N ALA A 683 7.90 26.84 5.26
CA ALA A 683 7.43 25.49 4.97
C ALA A 683 6.69 24.96 6.19
N GLN A 684 5.58 24.25 5.96
CA GLN A 684 4.85 23.59 7.03
C GLN A 684 5.82 22.64 7.77
N ARG A 685 5.89 22.73 9.11
CA ARG A 685 6.83 21.97 9.96
C ARG A 685 6.12 20.98 10.89
N ALA A 686 6.85 20.01 11.41
CA ALA A 686 6.35 19.09 12.43
C ALA A 686 5.84 19.88 13.65
N LEU A 687 4.76 19.40 14.30
CA LEU A 687 4.28 20.04 15.54
C LEU A 687 5.34 19.92 16.62
N ARG A 688 5.48 20.92 17.47
CA ARG A 688 6.45 20.93 18.57
C ARG A 688 5.74 20.90 19.90
N LEU A 689 6.04 19.86 20.67
CA LEU A 689 5.49 19.61 21.99
C LEU A 689 6.56 19.89 23.05
N ALA A 690 6.28 20.86 23.93
CA ALA A 690 7.06 21.07 25.14
C ALA A 690 6.30 20.45 26.33
N VAL A 691 6.92 19.48 27.00
CA VAL A 691 6.35 18.81 28.18
C VAL A 691 7.23 19.10 29.38
N ALA A 692 6.63 19.45 30.51
CA ALA A 692 7.37 19.65 31.74
C ALA A 692 6.58 19.19 32.97
N GLY A 693 7.18 18.28 33.74
CA GLY A 693 6.59 17.76 34.97
C GLY A 693 7.54 16.79 35.65
N PRO A 694 7.37 16.53 36.95
CA PRO A 694 8.29 15.71 37.74
C PRO A 694 8.44 14.27 37.21
N PHE A 695 7.42 13.76 36.51
CA PHE A 695 7.39 12.40 35.96
C PHE A 695 7.83 12.30 34.50
N THR A 696 8.01 13.43 33.80
CA THR A 696 8.38 13.45 32.37
C THR A 696 9.85 13.75 32.12
N VAL A 697 10.57 14.28 33.12
CA VAL A 697 12.00 14.61 33.01
C VAL A 697 12.84 13.40 32.58
N GLY A 698 13.59 13.55 31.50
CA GLY A 698 14.52 12.56 30.97
C GLY A 698 13.86 11.44 30.15
N ARG A 699 12.54 11.55 29.87
CA ARG A 699 11.75 10.49 29.22
C ARG A 699 11.28 10.83 27.81
N ARG A 700 11.92 11.77 27.12
CA ARG A 700 11.51 12.23 25.78
C ARG A 700 11.37 11.11 24.76
N GLU A 701 12.26 10.12 24.78
CA GLU A 701 12.19 8.96 23.89
C GLU A 701 10.96 8.08 24.20
N GLU A 702 10.71 7.79 25.48
CA GLU A 702 9.52 7.06 25.93
C GLU A 702 8.24 7.79 25.48
N ILE A 703 8.18 9.11 25.68
CA ILE A 703 7.06 9.96 25.24
C ILE A 703 6.88 9.88 23.71
N ALA A 704 7.95 10.01 22.93
CA ALA A 704 7.87 9.95 21.47
C ALA A 704 7.36 8.59 20.94
N VAL A 705 7.86 7.48 21.49
CA VAL A 705 7.38 6.12 21.17
C VAL A 705 5.90 6.00 21.52
N ALA A 706 5.53 6.47 22.71
CA ALA A 706 4.17 6.39 23.20
C ALA A 706 3.15 7.15 22.37
N VAL A 707 3.46 8.41 22.03
CA VAL A 707 2.55 9.19 21.18
C VAL A 707 2.47 8.56 19.79
N THR A 708 3.57 8.00 19.28
CA THR A 708 3.55 7.24 18.03
C THR A 708 2.60 6.04 18.12
N GLN A 709 2.62 5.25 19.21
CA GLN A 709 1.67 4.14 19.39
C GLN A 709 0.22 4.62 19.49
N CYS A 710 -0.02 5.76 20.15
CA CYS A 710 -1.35 6.38 20.20
C CYS A 710 -1.82 6.81 18.80
N ALA A 711 -0.94 7.43 18.00
CA ALA A 711 -1.21 7.77 16.61
C ALA A 711 -1.54 6.53 15.77
N ILE A 712 -0.80 5.44 15.93
CA ILE A 712 -1.06 4.14 15.27
C ILE A 712 -2.46 3.62 15.64
N LYS A 713 -2.78 3.57 16.94
CA LYS A 713 -4.08 3.07 17.43
C LYS A 713 -5.26 3.87 16.86
N HIS A 714 -5.12 5.18 16.80
CA HIS A 714 -6.16 6.06 16.26
C HIS A 714 -6.06 6.26 14.75
N GLY A 715 -5.08 5.66 14.06
CA GLY A 715 -4.93 5.73 12.60
C GLY A 715 -4.43 7.06 12.04
N VAL A 716 -3.77 7.89 12.86
CA VAL A 716 -3.14 9.15 12.45
C VAL A 716 -1.75 8.86 11.83
N PRO A 717 -1.44 9.36 10.63
CA PRO A 717 -0.18 9.09 9.94
C PRO A 717 1.01 9.79 10.58
N GLY A 718 2.20 9.21 10.42
CA GLY A 718 3.46 9.77 10.92
C GLY A 718 3.91 9.24 12.28
N ARG A 719 5.09 9.71 12.69
CA ARG A 719 5.78 9.34 13.93
C ARG A 719 6.16 10.58 14.72
N VAL A 720 6.34 10.43 16.02
CA VAL A 720 6.88 11.47 16.89
C VAL A 720 8.36 11.21 17.14
N VAL A 721 9.18 12.26 17.11
CA VAL A 721 10.63 12.18 17.34
C VAL A 721 11.05 12.92 18.62
N ALA A 722 12.06 12.41 19.30
CA ALA A 722 12.58 12.97 20.56
C ALA A 722 13.83 13.85 20.40
N GLY A 723 14.18 14.26 19.18
CA GLY A 723 15.33 15.12 18.88
C GLY A 723 15.09 15.92 17.61
N GLU A 724 16.06 16.77 17.24
CA GLU A 724 15.96 17.58 16.03
C GLU A 724 15.64 16.67 14.84
N THR A 725 14.51 16.92 14.19
CA THR A 725 14.28 16.37 12.85
C THR A 725 15.44 16.84 11.99
N GLY A 726 16.26 15.90 11.47
CA GLY A 726 17.26 16.26 10.49
C GLY A 726 16.63 17.05 9.34
N GLU A 727 17.38 17.92 8.69
CA GLU A 727 16.90 18.65 7.52
C GLU A 727 16.28 17.66 6.52
N GLY A 728 14.97 17.76 6.30
CA GLY A 728 14.25 16.92 5.35
C GLY A 728 13.57 15.65 5.92
N GLU A 729 13.44 15.44 7.23
CA GLU A 729 12.63 14.32 7.75
C GLU A 729 11.13 14.64 7.85
N SER A 730 10.27 13.66 7.51
CA SER A 730 8.83 13.72 7.76
C SER A 730 8.52 13.22 9.17
N ALA A 731 7.96 14.08 10.02
CA ALA A 731 7.50 13.74 11.36
C ALA A 731 6.12 14.36 11.64
N LEU A 732 5.30 13.65 12.40
CA LEU A 732 4.03 14.18 12.91
C LEU A 732 4.32 15.30 13.92
N ALA A 733 5.22 15.02 14.87
CA ALA A 733 5.65 15.97 15.88
C ALA A 733 7.06 15.69 16.41
N GLU A 734 7.58 16.68 17.11
CA GLU A 734 8.86 16.69 17.80
C GLU A 734 8.62 16.99 19.29
N VAL A 735 9.25 16.21 20.19
CA VAL A 735 9.28 16.47 21.62
C VAL A 735 10.54 17.27 21.96
N LEU A 736 10.35 18.52 22.39
CA LEU A 736 11.45 19.46 22.64
C LEU A 736 12.27 19.08 23.90
N PRO A 737 13.58 19.35 23.92
CA PRO A 737 14.48 19.05 25.06
C PRO A 737 14.32 20.00 26.27
N GLN A 738 13.12 20.49 26.55
CA GLN A 738 12.86 21.59 27.49
C GLN A 738 12.44 21.10 28.90
N GLU A 739 13.07 20.08 29.49
CA GLU A 739 12.54 19.44 30.72
C GLU A 739 13.26 19.83 32.02
N LEU A 740 14.42 20.48 31.92
CA LEU A 740 15.38 20.56 33.04
C LEU A 740 14.92 21.42 34.23
N VAL A 741 13.96 22.32 34.04
CA VAL A 741 13.49 23.25 35.09
C VAL A 741 12.70 22.53 36.20
N PHE A 742 12.12 21.37 35.91
CA PHE A 742 11.28 20.59 36.83
C PHE A 742 12.03 19.41 37.48
N ALA A 743 13.35 19.32 37.27
CA ALA A 743 14.18 18.22 37.77
C ALA A 743 14.46 18.30 39.30
N ASP A 744 14.43 19.50 39.88
CA ASP A 744 14.89 19.78 41.26
C ASP A 744 13.74 20.12 42.25
N GLY A 745 12.55 19.54 42.07
CA GLY A 745 11.39 19.75 42.95
C GLY A 745 10.36 20.74 42.37
N VAL A 746 9.49 21.30 43.23
CA VAL A 746 8.44 22.24 42.78
C VAL A 746 9.10 23.55 42.30
N PRO A 747 8.97 23.91 41.01
CA PRO A 747 9.65 25.07 40.45
C PRO A 747 9.06 26.38 40.99
N SER A 748 9.86 27.46 40.99
CA SER A 748 9.32 28.77 41.32
C SER A 748 8.48 29.33 40.17
N GLU A 749 7.56 30.24 40.46
CA GLU A 749 6.76 30.93 39.44
C GLU A 749 7.63 31.54 38.33
N ARG A 750 8.77 32.14 38.70
CA ARG A 750 9.69 32.76 37.75
C ARG A 750 10.30 31.74 36.80
N ASP A 751 10.56 30.54 37.30
CA ASP A 751 11.13 29.45 36.51
C ASP A 751 10.09 28.90 35.52
N VAL A 752 8.81 28.80 35.93
CA VAL A 752 7.70 28.42 35.05
C VAL A 752 7.48 29.45 33.93
N CYS A 753 7.48 30.75 34.25
CA CYS A 753 7.39 31.81 33.23
C CYS A 753 8.57 31.76 32.25
N ARG A 754 9.79 31.56 32.76
CA ARG A 754 10.98 31.44 31.91
C ARG A 754 10.91 30.21 31.01
N TRP A 755 10.47 29.08 31.55
CA TRP A 755 10.29 27.86 30.77
C TRP A 755 9.28 28.06 29.62
N MET A 756 8.16 28.73 29.88
CA MET A 756 7.17 29.08 28.85
C MET A 756 7.77 29.97 27.75
N ASP A 757 8.59 30.96 28.12
CA ASP A 757 9.31 31.83 27.18
C ASP A 757 10.33 31.03 26.35
N ASP A 758 11.11 30.16 26.99
CA ASP A 758 12.14 29.34 26.34
C ASP A 758 11.50 28.31 25.38
N ALA A 759 10.38 27.70 25.77
CA ALA A 759 9.59 26.81 24.90
C ALA A 759 9.01 27.57 23.68
N ALA A 760 8.50 28.79 23.88
CA ALA A 760 8.00 29.62 22.80
C ALA A 760 9.12 30.09 21.85
N ALA A 761 10.31 30.39 22.38
CA ALA A 761 11.49 30.73 21.57
C ALA A 761 11.99 29.52 20.75
N ALA A 762 11.77 28.30 21.24
CA ALA A 762 11.97 27.05 20.49
C ALA A 762 10.80 26.74 19.52
N ASP A 763 9.84 27.65 19.39
CA ASP A 763 8.67 27.55 18.52
C ASP A 763 7.76 26.36 18.88
N ALA A 764 7.51 26.15 20.17
CA ALA A 764 6.53 25.16 20.64
C ALA A 764 5.11 25.56 20.22
N ASP A 765 4.35 24.59 19.68
CA ASP A 765 2.94 24.75 19.33
C ASP A 765 2.03 24.39 20.51
N ILE A 766 2.43 23.37 21.27
CA ILE A 766 1.73 22.87 22.46
C ILE A 766 2.69 22.87 23.65
N LEU A 767 2.28 23.52 24.73
CA LEU A 767 2.97 23.54 26.01
C LEU A 767 2.13 22.80 27.04
N VAL A 768 2.73 21.83 27.72
CA VAL A 768 2.06 20.99 28.73
C VAL A 768 2.89 21.01 30.01
N PHE A 769 2.28 21.41 31.11
CA PHE A 769 2.96 21.34 32.39
C PHE A 769 2.00 21.16 33.57
N ASP A 770 2.54 20.57 34.64
CA ASP A 770 1.83 20.37 35.90
C ASP A 770 2.33 21.36 36.95
N TYR A 771 1.48 22.33 37.29
CA TYR A 771 1.80 23.39 38.23
C TYR A 771 0.52 24.06 38.78
N GLY A 772 0.44 24.17 40.11
CA GLY A 772 -0.71 24.78 40.79
C GLY A 772 -0.32 25.67 41.97
N ASN A 773 -0.78 26.92 41.93
CA ASN A 773 -0.76 27.87 43.05
C ASN A 773 -2.19 28.17 43.50
N ALA A 774 -2.39 28.46 44.79
CA ALA A 774 -3.71 28.87 45.33
C ALA A 774 -4.14 30.28 44.89
N VAL A 775 -3.20 31.14 44.45
CA VAL A 775 -3.44 32.55 44.15
C VAL A 775 -3.04 32.85 42.70
N PRO A 776 -3.86 33.61 41.93
CA PRO A 776 -3.51 34.01 40.58
C PRO A 776 -2.30 34.94 40.54
N SER A 777 -1.49 34.84 39.47
CA SER A 777 -0.40 35.76 39.18
C SER A 777 -0.64 36.52 37.89
N ASP A 778 -0.55 37.85 37.96
CA ASP A 778 -0.64 38.73 36.77
C ASP A 778 0.50 38.47 35.78
N ALA A 779 1.69 38.13 36.28
CA ALA A 779 2.85 37.85 35.43
C ALA A 779 2.67 36.55 34.64
N GLN A 780 2.22 35.49 35.30
CA GLN A 780 1.91 34.21 34.64
C GLN A 780 0.77 34.35 33.64
N ASN A 781 -0.31 35.04 34.02
CA ASN A 781 -1.46 35.27 33.15
C ASN A 781 -1.08 36.06 31.89
N ALA A 782 -0.22 37.08 32.03
CA ALA A 782 0.25 37.86 30.88
C ALA A 782 1.08 37.02 29.90
N VAL A 783 1.90 36.09 30.40
CA VAL A 783 2.66 35.17 29.53
C VAL A 783 1.72 34.22 28.80
N ILE A 784 0.77 33.59 29.50
CA ILE A 784 -0.20 32.66 28.90
C ILE A 784 -1.06 33.36 27.84
N ALA A 785 -1.58 34.55 28.14
CA ALA A 785 -2.38 35.33 27.19
C ALA A 785 -1.59 35.66 25.91
N ARG A 786 -0.30 36.01 26.05
CA ARG A 786 0.59 36.25 24.91
C ARG A 786 0.83 34.99 24.09
N LEU A 787 1.09 33.85 24.73
CA LEU A 787 1.28 32.58 24.04
C LEU A 787 0.03 32.17 23.26
N VAL A 788 -1.15 32.33 23.86
CA VAL A 788 -2.43 32.06 23.21
C VAL A 788 -2.69 33.02 22.05
N SER A 789 -2.37 34.31 22.19
CA SER A 789 -2.51 35.27 21.08
C SER A 789 -1.57 34.98 19.91
N ASP A 790 -0.41 34.38 20.20
CA ASP A 790 0.54 33.91 19.20
C ASP A 790 0.12 32.56 18.57
N GLY A 791 -1.05 32.03 18.93
CA GLY A 791 -1.60 30.81 18.34
C GLY A 791 -1.12 29.50 18.97
N ARG A 792 -0.63 29.53 20.21
CA ARG A 792 -0.16 28.33 20.94
C ARG A 792 -1.22 27.76 21.87
N LEU A 793 -1.17 26.45 22.08
CA LEU A 793 -2.03 25.76 23.05
C LEU A 793 -1.28 25.56 24.37
N VAL A 794 -1.80 26.12 25.46
CA VAL A 794 -1.22 26.00 26.80
C VAL A 794 -2.11 25.11 27.66
N ILE A 795 -1.66 23.89 27.91
CA ILE A 795 -2.36 22.85 28.67
C ILE A 795 -1.76 22.78 30.07
N VAL A 796 -2.62 22.92 31.08
CA VAL A 796 -2.19 23.00 32.47
C VAL A 796 -3.02 22.08 33.34
N SER A 797 -2.34 21.29 34.17
CA SER A 797 -2.92 20.65 35.35
C SER A 797 -2.35 21.26 36.62
N GLY A 798 -3.08 21.14 37.72
CA GLY A 798 -2.58 21.46 39.05
C GLY A 798 -3.47 20.82 40.11
N ASP A 799 -2.85 20.14 41.08
CA ASP A 799 -3.53 19.59 42.24
C ASP A 799 -3.65 20.66 43.33
N HIS A 800 -4.88 20.97 43.73
CA HIS A 800 -5.14 21.81 44.90
C HIS A 800 -6.40 21.41 45.66
N SER A 801 -6.73 20.12 45.70
CA SER A 801 -7.62 19.35 46.60
C SER A 801 -9.04 19.87 46.95
N ASP A 802 -9.31 21.18 46.96
CA ASP A 802 -10.59 21.84 47.20
C ASP A 802 -10.65 23.32 46.69
N GLU A 803 -9.52 23.90 46.25
CA GLU A 803 -9.42 25.29 45.79
C GLU A 803 -9.03 25.39 44.29
N PRO A 804 -9.42 26.49 43.60
CA PRO A 804 -8.94 26.78 42.25
C PRO A 804 -7.40 26.79 42.14
N ALA A 805 -6.85 25.94 41.28
CA ALA A 805 -5.41 25.90 40.98
C ALA A 805 -5.05 26.87 39.84
N TYR A 806 -4.14 27.81 40.08
CA TYR A 806 -3.61 28.73 39.06
C TYR A 806 -2.25 28.24 38.54
N PRO A 807 -1.98 28.32 37.22
CA PRO A 807 -2.73 29.08 36.22
C PRO A 807 -3.84 28.31 35.48
N ALA A 808 -4.11 27.04 35.80
CA ALA A 808 -5.18 26.26 35.14
C ALA A 808 -6.55 26.96 35.21
N TRP A 809 -6.85 27.66 36.31
CA TRP A 809 -8.11 28.40 36.51
C TRP A 809 -8.25 29.69 35.69
N THR A 810 -7.28 30.04 34.86
CA THR A 810 -7.35 31.22 33.99
C THR A 810 -8.19 30.93 32.74
N ALA A 811 -8.73 31.97 32.10
CA ALA A 811 -9.56 31.80 30.91
C ALA A 811 -8.77 31.22 29.72
N ASP A 812 -7.53 31.69 29.54
CA ASP A 812 -6.67 31.37 28.40
C ASP A 812 -5.98 30.00 28.54
N ALA A 813 -5.71 29.54 29.76
CA ALA A 813 -5.17 28.18 29.97
C ALA A 813 -6.23 27.11 29.66
N PHE A 814 -5.81 26.01 29.04
CA PHE A 814 -6.64 24.83 28.85
C PHE A 814 -6.47 23.90 30.07
N ALA A 815 -7.45 23.94 30.97
CA ALA A 815 -7.40 23.28 32.26
C ALA A 815 -7.83 21.82 32.16
N VAL A 816 -7.00 20.92 32.67
CA VAL A 816 -7.26 19.48 32.65
C VAL A 816 -7.44 18.94 34.06
N GLY A 817 -8.57 18.25 34.26
CA GLY A 817 -8.84 17.47 35.46
C GLY A 817 -8.59 15.97 35.23
N ALA A 818 -8.56 15.21 36.32
CA ALA A 818 -8.37 13.76 36.30
C ALA A 818 -9.66 13.02 36.67
N ILE A 819 -9.87 11.83 36.10
CA ILE A 819 -10.93 10.88 36.52
C ILE A 819 -10.32 9.59 37.05
N GLU A 820 -11.05 8.96 37.97
CA GLU A 820 -10.79 7.62 38.48
C GLU A 820 -11.13 6.55 37.43
N ASP A 821 -10.66 5.32 37.64
CA ASP A 821 -10.88 4.18 36.73
C ASP A 821 -12.37 3.83 36.58
N ASP A 822 -13.20 4.13 37.59
CA ASP A 822 -14.66 3.97 37.55
C ASP A 822 -15.39 5.08 36.78
N GLY A 823 -14.65 6.07 36.28
CA GLY A 823 -15.14 7.22 35.52
C GLY A 823 -15.65 8.38 36.38
N THR A 824 -15.50 8.32 37.70
CA THR A 824 -15.84 9.44 38.61
C THR A 824 -14.74 10.50 38.65
N LEU A 825 -15.10 11.72 39.07
CA LEU A 825 -14.13 12.82 39.19
C LEU A 825 -13.24 12.62 40.41
N THR A 826 -11.94 12.90 40.29
CA THR A 826 -11.03 12.89 41.43
C THR A 826 -11.36 14.04 42.40
N HIS A 827 -11.11 13.83 43.69
CA HIS A 827 -11.18 14.91 44.68
C HIS A 827 -10.07 15.96 44.49
N GLU A 828 -8.97 15.59 43.82
CA GLU A 828 -7.82 16.47 43.52
C GLU A 828 -8.18 17.61 42.54
N THR A 829 -9.16 17.39 41.66
CA THR A 829 -9.55 18.35 40.61
C THR A 829 -11.08 18.55 40.51
N PRO A 830 -11.71 19.18 41.51
CA PRO A 830 -13.15 19.35 41.54
C PRO A 830 -13.66 20.25 40.39
N TYR A 831 -14.87 19.94 39.88
CA TYR A 831 -15.52 20.74 38.83
C TYR A 831 -16.28 21.93 39.42
N TYR A 832 -16.14 23.12 38.83
CA TYR A 832 -16.88 24.31 39.22
C TYR A 832 -17.77 24.81 38.06
N PRO A 833 -19.09 24.61 38.15
CA PRO A 833 -20.02 24.87 37.04
C PRO A 833 -20.12 26.33 36.62
N ASP A 834 -19.97 27.26 37.56
CA ASP A 834 -20.12 28.69 37.32
C ASP A 834 -19.07 29.26 36.35
N VAL A 835 -17.90 28.61 36.30
CA VAL A 835 -16.77 28.99 35.45
C VAL A 835 -16.57 27.97 34.31
N GLY A 836 -17.10 26.75 34.46
CA GLY A 836 -16.94 25.68 33.48
C GLY A 836 -15.54 25.07 33.47
N LYS A 837 -14.86 25.07 34.61
CA LYS A 837 -13.46 24.63 34.77
C LYS A 837 -13.36 23.45 35.76
N PRO A 838 -12.40 22.52 35.59
CA PRO A 838 -11.56 22.28 34.41
C PRO A 838 -12.35 22.13 33.09
N ASP A 839 -11.73 22.48 31.97
CA ASP A 839 -12.39 22.46 30.65
C ASP A 839 -12.73 21.03 30.21
N VAL A 840 -11.84 20.09 30.52
CA VAL A 840 -11.95 18.67 30.18
C VAL A 840 -11.28 17.80 31.24
N TYR A 841 -11.71 16.55 31.33
CA TYR A 841 -11.18 15.54 32.22
C TYR A 841 -10.65 14.35 31.43
N ALA A 842 -9.54 13.77 31.88
CA ALA A 842 -8.92 12.58 31.28
C ALA A 842 -8.53 11.56 32.38
N PRO A 843 -8.33 10.27 32.03
CA PRO A 843 -7.92 9.25 32.99
C PRO A 843 -6.67 9.65 33.80
N ARG A 844 -6.70 9.43 35.12
CA ARG A 844 -5.55 9.66 36.02
C ARG A 844 -4.44 8.63 35.83
N THR A 845 -4.82 7.45 35.34
CA THR A 845 -3.94 6.32 35.03
C THR A 845 -3.89 6.13 33.52
N ILE A 846 -2.81 5.50 33.06
CA ILE A 846 -2.68 5.13 31.65
C ILE A 846 -3.20 3.70 31.40
N THR A 847 -3.38 2.90 32.44
CA THR A 847 -3.94 1.54 32.39
C THR A 847 -5.27 1.53 31.64
N ASP A 848 -5.48 0.53 30.78
CA ASP A 848 -6.67 0.39 29.93
C ASP A 848 -6.93 1.56 28.95
N THR A 849 -6.04 2.55 28.84
CA THR A 849 -6.14 3.62 27.84
C THR A 849 -5.44 3.26 26.52
N ALA A 850 -5.66 4.06 25.47
CA ALA A 850 -4.84 4.04 24.24
C ALA A 850 -3.33 4.22 24.47
N CYS A 851 -3.00 4.69 25.66
CA CYS A 851 -1.75 5.21 26.08
C CYS A 851 -1.15 4.33 27.21
N GLU A 852 -1.72 3.17 27.52
CA GLU A 852 -1.23 2.23 28.56
C GLU A 852 0.23 1.81 28.36
N HIS A 853 0.67 1.76 27.11
CA HIS A 853 2.05 1.47 26.77
C HIS A 853 2.92 2.74 26.67
N LEU A 854 2.47 3.88 27.25
CA LEU A 854 3.17 5.17 27.22
C LEU A 854 4.54 5.13 27.89
N VAL A 855 4.70 4.23 28.85
CA VAL A 855 5.86 4.13 29.72
C VAL A 855 6.05 2.65 30.08
N ASP A 856 7.30 2.24 30.26
CA ASP A 856 7.62 0.87 30.71
C ASP A 856 7.10 0.55 32.12
N ARG A 857 6.55 1.56 32.83
CA ARG A 857 5.94 1.46 34.15
C ARG A 857 4.51 2.00 34.12
N PRO A 858 3.50 1.18 33.80
CA PRO A 858 2.10 1.61 33.69
C PRO A 858 1.47 2.06 35.02
N GLU A 859 2.15 1.81 36.15
CA GLU A 859 1.69 2.09 37.50
C GLU A 859 1.86 3.56 37.94
N MET A 860 2.12 4.47 37.00
CA MET A 860 2.21 5.90 37.31
C MET A 860 0.82 6.56 37.26
N GLU A 861 0.51 7.36 38.28
CA GLU A 861 -0.79 8.02 38.44
C GLU A 861 -0.64 9.53 38.64
N GLY A 862 -1.62 10.33 38.20
CA GLY A 862 -1.74 11.74 38.56
C GLY A 862 -2.31 12.65 37.47
N THR A 863 -2.59 13.89 37.85
CA THR A 863 -3.16 14.94 36.98
C THR A 863 -2.26 15.29 35.79
N MET A 864 -0.94 15.15 35.92
CA MET A 864 0.00 15.33 34.81
C MET A 864 -0.23 14.33 33.67
N PHE A 865 -0.62 13.08 33.96
CA PHE A 865 -0.95 12.12 32.90
C PHE A 865 -2.21 12.50 32.16
N ALA A 866 -3.22 12.98 32.88
CA ALA A 866 -4.43 13.52 32.25
C ALA A 866 -4.08 14.69 31.31
N ALA A 867 -3.23 15.62 31.75
CA ALA A 867 -2.75 16.73 30.92
C ALA A 867 -1.96 16.27 29.69
N LEU A 868 -1.04 15.31 29.85
CA LEU A 868 -0.30 14.71 28.73
C LEU A 868 -1.24 14.01 27.75
N TYR A 869 -2.25 13.28 28.23
CA TYR A 869 -3.21 12.59 27.38
C TYR A 869 -4.07 13.57 26.57
N VAL A 870 -4.50 14.68 27.17
CA VAL A 870 -5.16 15.79 26.45
C VAL A 870 -4.23 16.42 25.42
N ALA A 871 -2.96 16.60 25.74
CA ALA A 871 -1.97 17.13 24.80
C ALA A 871 -1.72 16.21 23.61
N VAL A 872 -1.65 14.90 23.86
CA VAL A 872 -1.58 13.89 22.81
C VAL A 872 -2.83 13.98 21.93
N ALA A 873 -4.03 14.05 22.52
CA ALA A 873 -5.27 14.20 21.75
C ALA A 873 -5.29 15.48 20.90
N ALA A 874 -4.87 16.62 21.48
CA ALA A 874 -4.74 17.89 20.76
C ALA A 874 -3.77 17.78 19.58
N MET A 875 -2.62 17.15 19.79
CA MET A 875 -1.61 16.94 18.75
C MET A 875 -2.10 16.03 17.64
N LEU A 876 -2.82 14.94 17.95
CA LEU A 876 -3.40 14.04 16.96
C LEU A 876 -4.49 14.72 16.12
N VAL A 877 -5.35 15.52 16.76
CA VAL A 877 -6.37 16.33 16.08
C VAL A 877 -5.72 17.36 15.16
N TRP A 878 -4.73 18.10 15.66
CA TRP A 878 -4.05 19.13 14.89
C TRP A 878 -3.19 18.55 13.76
N ALA A 879 -2.63 17.35 13.94
CA ALA A 879 -1.95 16.63 12.88
C ALA A 879 -2.90 16.14 11.78
N THR A 880 -4.16 15.85 12.13
CA THR A 880 -5.20 15.40 11.18
C THR A 880 -5.72 16.55 10.33
N ASP A 881 -5.82 17.75 10.90
CA ASP A 881 -6.24 18.96 10.22
C ASP A 881 -5.30 20.12 10.60
N ARG A 882 -4.31 20.34 9.74
CA ARG A 882 -3.27 21.35 9.93
C ARG A 882 -3.73 22.78 9.64
N ASP A 883 -4.94 22.95 9.15
CA ASP A 883 -5.53 24.27 8.88
C ASP A 883 -6.21 24.85 10.13
N LEU A 884 -6.40 24.04 11.18
CA LEU A 884 -6.96 24.48 12.46
C LEU A 884 -6.01 25.41 13.22
N ALA A 885 -6.56 26.46 13.82
CA ALA A 885 -5.90 27.25 14.86
C ALA A 885 -5.93 26.52 16.21
N ALA A 886 -4.97 26.81 17.11
CA ALA A 886 -4.91 26.19 18.44
C ALA A 886 -6.22 26.29 19.26
N GLN A 887 -6.94 27.40 19.13
CA GLN A 887 -8.23 27.57 19.82
C GLN A 887 -9.35 26.72 19.22
N GLU A 888 -9.32 26.45 17.92
CA GLU A 888 -10.26 25.54 17.27
C GLU A 888 -9.98 24.10 17.69
N VAL A 889 -8.71 23.72 17.87
CA VAL A 889 -8.32 22.42 18.45
C VAL A 889 -8.87 22.29 19.88
N ARG A 890 -8.69 23.30 20.75
CA ARG A 890 -9.25 23.32 22.11
C ARG A 890 -10.78 23.18 22.08
N ALA A 891 -11.46 23.98 21.25
CA ALA A 891 -12.91 23.96 21.13
C ALA A 891 -13.42 22.58 20.70
N LEU A 892 -12.79 21.98 19.68
CA LEU A 892 -13.16 20.68 19.16
C LEU A 892 -13.06 19.59 20.24
N LEU A 893 -11.97 19.54 21.00
CA LEU A 893 -11.80 18.59 22.11
C LEU A 893 -12.88 18.74 23.19
N VAL A 894 -13.29 19.98 23.48
CA VAL A 894 -14.30 20.31 24.51
C VAL A 894 -15.73 20.06 24.01
N GLU A 895 -15.99 20.21 22.71
CA GLU A 895 -17.31 19.98 22.10
C GLU A 895 -17.61 18.49 21.91
N THR A 896 -16.60 17.68 21.60
CA THR A 896 -16.77 16.23 21.39
C THR A 896 -16.64 15.42 22.68
N ALA A 897 -16.28 16.05 23.79
CA ALA A 897 -16.14 15.39 25.08
C ALA A 897 -17.48 14.82 25.61
N ALA A 898 -17.41 13.64 26.21
CA ALA A 898 -18.56 12.95 26.78
C ALA A 898 -18.99 13.59 28.11
N PRO A 899 -20.29 13.76 28.38
CA PRO A 899 -20.76 14.39 29.61
C PRO A 899 -20.56 13.48 30.85
N ILE A 900 -20.10 14.06 31.96
CA ILE A 900 -20.00 13.44 33.29
C ILE A 900 -20.97 14.17 34.24
N PRO A 901 -21.93 13.47 34.86
CA PRO A 901 -22.79 14.06 35.88
C PRO A 901 -21.99 14.48 37.11
N THR A 902 -22.31 15.64 37.69
CA THR A 902 -21.62 16.17 38.88
C THR A 902 -22.56 16.37 40.05
N GLU A 903 -22.08 16.10 41.27
CA GLU A 903 -22.88 16.27 42.50
C GLU A 903 -23.22 17.74 42.79
N ARG A 904 -22.37 18.67 42.34
CA ARG A 904 -22.51 20.13 42.53
C ARG A 904 -23.42 20.82 41.51
N GLY A 905 -24.11 20.05 40.65
CA GLY A 905 -24.84 20.58 39.49
C GLY A 905 -23.91 20.89 38.32
N GLY A 906 -24.45 21.01 37.10
CA GLY A 906 -23.65 21.14 35.87
C GLY A 906 -23.28 19.80 35.22
N THR A 907 -22.40 19.83 34.23
CA THR A 907 -21.94 18.63 33.51
C THR A 907 -20.47 18.81 33.16
N ALA A 908 -19.61 18.06 33.85
CA ALA A 908 -18.19 17.97 33.52
C ALA A 908 -18.02 17.20 32.21
N LYS A 909 -16.84 17.27 31.60
CA LYS A 909 -16.59 16.78 30.24
C LYS A 909 -15.42 15.82 30.23
N ARG A 910 -15.64 14.56 29.88
CA ARG A 910 -14.60 13.55 29.68
C ARG A 910 -14.07 13.61 28.26
N LEU A 911 -12.76 13.69 28.09
CA LEU A 911 -12.10 13.62 26.79
C LEU A 911 -12.55 12.37 26.03
N ASP A 912 -12.95 12.57 24.77
CA ASP A 912 -13.22 11.49 23.81
C ASP A 912 -12.37 11.75 22.56
N VAL A 913 -11.22 11.08 22.50
CA VAL A 913 -10.23 11.25 21.43
C VAL A 913 -10.79 10.81 20.08
N GLU A 914 -11.55 9.71 20.06
CA GLU A 914 -12.09 9.15 18.84
C GLU A 914 -13.22 10.03 18.28
N ALA A 915 -14.07 10.58 19.15
CA ALA A 915 -15.08 11.56 18.74
C ALA A 915 -14.44 12.84 18.18
N ALA A 916 -13.37 13.36 18.81
CA ALA A 916 -12.65 14.54 18.34
C ALA A 916 -12.01 14.32 16.97
N LEU A 917 -11.30 13.20 16.80
CA LEU A 917 -10.67 12.83 15.53
C LEU A 917 -11.70 12.60 14.42
N ASN A 918 -12.79 11.90 14.70
CA ASN A 918 -13.83 11.68 13.70
C ASN A 918 -14.54 12.98 13.31
N SER A 919 -14.69 13.93 14.23
CA SER A 919 -15.20 15.27 13.91
C SER A 919 -14.25 16.04 13.00
N SER A 920 -12.94 16.07 13.33
CA SER A 920 -11.89 16.68 12.49
C SER A 920 -11.85 16.06 11.08
N ARG A 921 -11.81 14.72 10.98
CA ARG A 921 -11.81 13.99 9.70
C ARG A 921 -13.03 14.29 8.83
N ARG A 922 -14.22 14.37 9.44
CA ARG A 922 -15.44 14.76 8.73
C ARG A 922 -15.35 16.18 8.20
N ASN A 923 -14.77 17.11 8.96
CA ASN A 923 -14.57 18.48 8.50
C ASN A 923 -13.59 18.54 7.33
N VAL A 924 -12.48 17.79 7.37
CA VAL A 924 -11.53 17.65 6.26
C VAL A 924 -12.21 17.11 4.99
N LEU A 925 -13.01 16.04 5.10
CA LEU A 925 -13.77 15.49 3.96
C LEU A 925 -14.77 16.50 3.37
N VAL A 926 -15.51 17.21 4.23
CA VAL A 926 -16.48 18.23 3.79
C VAL A 926 -15.76 19.45 3.18
N GLY A 927 -14.59 19.79 3.70
CA GLY A 927 -13.70 20.83 3.20
C GLY A 927 -13.24 20.56 1.77
N ALA A 928 -12.75 19.33 1.52
CA ALA A 928 -12.21 18.92 0.22
C ALA A 928 -13.23 18.94 -0.93
N ILE A 929 -14.50 18.58 -0.70
CA ILE A 929 -15.52 18.59 -1.75
C ILE A 929 -15.72 20.00 -2.36
N GLY A 930 -15.43 21.07 -1.62
CA GLY A 930 -15.59 22.43 -2.13
C GLY A 930 -17.00 22.69 -2.67
N SER A 931 -17.08 23.33 -3.84
CA SER A 931 -18.32 23.62 -4.58
C SER A 931 -18.63 22.64 -5.72
N ASP A 932 -17.69 21.75 -6.06
CA ASP A 932 -17.79 20.85 -7.20
C ASP A 932 -18.15 19.44 -6.74
N ALA A 933 -18.71 18.63 -7.65
CA ALA A 933 -18.96 17.22 -7.36
C ALA A 933 -17.70 16.41 -7.66
N LEU A 934 -17.18 15.68 -6.66
CA LEU A 934 -15.96 14.88 -6.78
C LEU A 934 -16.25 13.39 -6.83
N GLU A 935 -15.52 12.65 -7.67
CA GLU A 935 -15.50 11.19 -7.62
C GLU A 935 -14.73 10.71 -6.37
N LEU A 936 -14.95 9.46 -5.95
CA LEU A 936 -14.31 8.92 -4.75
C LEU A 936 -12.77 9.04 -4.80
N GLY A 937 -12.16 8.65 -5.93
CA GLY A 937 -10.70 8.73 -6.09
C GLY A 937 -10.16 10.16 -6.02
N GLN A 938 -10.91 11.13 -6.57
CA GLN A 938 -10.57 12.55 -6.52
C GLN A 938 -10.64 13.08 -5.10
N LEU A 939 -11.72 12.80 -4.39
CA LEU A 939 -11.91 13.22 -3.01
C LEU A 939 -10.81 12.63 -2.10
N LEU A 940 -10.48 11.35 -2.26
CA LEU A 940 -9.42 10.72 -1.49
C LEU A 940 -8.06 11.36 -1.75
N ALA A 941 -7.75 11.69 -3.01
CA ALA A 941 -6.48 12.33 -3.36
C ALA A 941 -6.37 13.77 -2.84
N GLU A 942 -7.48 14.51 -2.76
CA GLU A 942 -7.51 15.87 -2.20
C GLU A 942 -7.41 15.91 -0.68
N THR A 943 -7.63 14.78 -0.01
CA THR A 943 -7.52 14.68 1.46
C THR A 943 -6.25 13.98 1.91
N PRO A 944 -5.69 14.35 3.08
CA PRO A 944 -4.66 13.55 3.74
C PRO A 944 -5.17 12.20 4.28
N LEU A 945 -6.49 11.96 4.23
CA LEU A 945 -7.12 10.81 4.88
C LEU A 945 -7.01 9.55 4.02
N ARG A 946 -6.54 8.48 4.67
CA ARG A 946 -6.47 7.18 4.03
C ARG A 946 -7.87 6.62 3.72
N PRO A 947 -8.04 5.85 2.63
CA PRO A 947 -9.33 5.30 2.23
C PRO A 947 -10.04 4.51 3.34
N GLU A 948 -9.29 3.81 4.19
CA GLU A 948 -9.80 3.01 5.31
C GLU A 948 -10.60 3.83 6.32
N LEU A 949 -10.21 5.09 6.52
CA LEU A 949 -10.84 6.01 7.47
C LEU A 949 -11.82 6.93 6.77
N ALA A 950 -11.48 7.40 5.57
CA ALA A 950 -12.29 8.34 4.81
C ALA A 950 -13.60 7.72 4.32
N VAL A 951 -13.57 6.51 3.75
CA VAL A 951 -14.73 5.88 3.12
C VAL A 951 -15.88 5.63 4.10
N PRO A 952 -15.66 5.04 5.31
CA PRO A 952 -16.75 4.85 6.28
C PRO A 952 -17.32 6.18 6.80
N LEU A 953 -16.48 7.19 7.01
CA LEU A 953 -16.93 8.51 7.45
C LEU A 953 -17.76 9.21 6.37
N LEU A 954 -17.35 9.10 5.11
CA LEU A 954 -18.08 9.61 3.96
C LEU A 954 -19.43 8.92 3.80
N ASP A 955 -19.48 7.58 3.90
CA ASP A 955 -20.72 6.81 3.84
C ASP A 955 -21.69 7.24 4.96
N GLY A 956 -21.16 7.49 6.17
CA GLY A 956 -21.94 8.06 7.30
C GLY A 956 -22.48 9.47 7.02
N LEU A 957 -21.64 10.38 6.51
CA LEU A 957 -22.05 11.75 6.15
C LEU A 957 -23.13 11.76 5.04
N VAL A 958 -23.04 10.83 4.09
CA VAL A 958 -24.05 10.63 3.04
C VAL A 958 -25.35 10.07 3.61
N ALA A 959 -25.28 9.15 4.57
CA ALA A 959 -26.45 8.57 5.24
C ALA A 959 -27.19 9.62 6.10
N ASP A 960 -26.45 10.49 6.79
CA ASP A 960 -27.00 11.62 7.54
C ASP A 960 -27.69 12.64 6.62
N GLY A 961 -27.18 12.80 5.39
CA GLY A 961 -27.78 13.62 4.33
C GLY A 961 -27.76 15.13 4.57
N THR A 962 -27.15 15.61 5.66
CA THR A 962 -27.17 17.02 6.07
C THR A 962 -26.03 17.85 5.47
N ARG A 963 -24.86 17.24 5.23
CA ARG A 963 -23.65 17.96 4.78
C ARG A 963 -23.17 17.52 3.40
N ILE A 964 -23.27 16.23 3.08
CA ILE A 964 -22.83 15.65 1.81
C ILE A 964 -23.99 14.82 1.23
N ARG A 965 -24.19 14.89 -0.08
CA ARG A 965 -25.07 13.98 -0.80
C ARG A 965 -24.30 13.22 -1.87
N ARG A 966 -24.71 11.97 -2.08
CA ARG A 966 -24.25 11.13 -3.18
C ARG A 966 -25.12 11.34 -4.42
N VAL A 967 -24.49 11.60 -5.55
CA VAL A 967 -25.16 11.75 -6.85
C VAL A 967 -24.52 10.82 -7.87
N VAL A 968 -25.33 10.24 -8.76
CA VAL A 968 -24.83 9.42 -9.86
C VAL A 968 -24.97 10.20 -11.16
N ARG A 969 -23.84 10.54 -11.78
CA ARG A 969 -23.79 11.21 -13.09
C ARG A 969 -23.08 10.30 -14.08
N ASN A 970 -23.72 10.02 -15.23
CA ASN A 970 -23.18 9.11 -16.26
C ASN A 970 -22.77 7.71 -15.75
N GLY A 971 -23.43 7.23 -14.69
CA GLY A 971 -23.11 5.94 -14.06
C GLY A 971 -21.85 5.94 -13.19
N VAL A 972 -21.34 7.11 -12.82
CA VAL A 972 -20.24 7.30 -11.87
C VAL A 972 -20.78 7.99 -10.62
N GLU A 973 -20.36 7.48 -9.46
CA GLU A 973 -20.71 8.02 -8.16
C GLU A 973 -19.85 9.26 -7.85
N GLN A 974 -20.52 10.36 -7.52
CA GLN A 974 -19.90 11.62 -7.14
C GLN A 974 -20.50 12.12 -5.82
N TYR A 975 -19.71 12.89 -5.08
CA TYR A 975 -20.08 13.49 -3.80
C TYR A 975 -20.08 15.00 -3.95
N GLU A 976 -21.15 15.66 -3.49
CA GLU A 976 -21.27 17.12 -3.49
C GLU A 976 -21.90 17.59 -2.17
N ARG A 977 -21.70 18.88 -1.82
CA ARG A 977 -22.30 19.46 -0.62
C ARG A 977 -23.83 19.48 -0.72
N ALA A 978 -24.49 19.17 0.39
CA ALA A 978 -25.95 19.16 0.46
C ALA A 978 -26.54 20.58 0.36
N ASP A 979 -25.79 21.60 0.80
CA ASP A 979 -26.22 23.00 0.86
C ASP A 979 -26.25 23.70 -0.52
N ASP A 980 -25.58 23.13 -1.53
CA ASP A 980 -25.57 23.63 -2.91
C ASP A 980 -26.77 23.06 -3.70
N GLY A 981 -27.96 23.62 -3.47
CA GLY A 981 -29.16 23.20 -4.20
C GLY A 981 -30.47 23.85 -3.81
N ALA A 982 -30.61 25.16 -4.06
CA ALA A 982 -31.92 25.74 -4.31
C ALA A 982 -32.55 25.14 -5.59
N GLY A 983 -33.72 24.51 -5.46
CA GLY A 983 -34.70 24.33 -6.53
C GLY A 983 -34.95 22.87 -6.97
N PRO A 984 -36.21 22.39 -6.96
CA PRO A 984 -36.56 21.10 -7.55
C PRO A 984 -36.33 21.17 -9.05
N ARG A 985 -35.55 20.23 -9.61
CA ARG A 985 -35.58 19.96 -11.04
C ARG A 985 -36.58 18.83 -11.27
N ASN A 986 -37.63 19.18 -12.02
CA ASN A 986 -38.69 18.30 -12.48
C ASN A 986 -38.15 17.03 -13.14
N GLU A 987 -38.90 15.95 -12.89
CA GLU A 987 -39.12 14.71 -13.66
C GLU A 987 -38.24 14.41 -14.87
#